data_AF-A0A3D5M3Q0-F1
#
_entry.id   AF-A0A3D5M3Q0-F1
#
_cell.length_a   1.000
_cell.length_b   1.000
_cell.length_c   1.000
_cell.angle_alpha   90.00
_cell.angle_beta   90.00
_cell.angle_gamma   90.00
#
_symmetry.space_group_name_H-M   'P 1'
#
loop_
_entity.id
_entity.type
_entity.pdbx_description
1 polymer ?
#
loop_
_entity_poly.entity_id
_entity_poly.type
_entity_poly.pdbx_seq_one_letter_code
_entity_poly.pdbx_strand_id
1 'polypeptide(L)'
;QAVTDLDSQFGGQLFGGGALDLDQIRIQVMAIALPNEFSFDQGRLKFVTAIDLEVTEDLYAAMQEVEAQFFRKSGHLEPVVGDDNEALTLVIYGSPQDYQSYQPFLYGLSTNNGGIFIESWGTLFTYDRTPAQSIYTLEELLRHEYTHYLDSRYLITGSFGQSGTLYEGDRMVWYNEGLAEYMVGATRINGVLPRGVLLDRISSDSSRLTVADITSATYGSFNFYRYAGVYFEFLEEQHPDLLVALFEAVRGDDVVVLDGLYASMASDPQLQLGYDAFIDAQILAYQQGTELFAEDVATTATPVALPDNNANQVLATLQSILPGGGQFRVWPHRFQYSYSQTTPLSGQPIEVYRQDTDQELDGLLTTLTPLQDNMTSAVSWFGETTISGDLATSTVIFEGPYEATAADVVAPAAPTGVSAQSASGTVSLTWNPSPEVDWSAYHVYRSEIAGGPYERLTLLTLWENEFIDMDAGMGELYYVITAIDASGNESIESSEVVVESTIDILVINGHYDSAGSGYYTSYLNSLDTLGLGYQAWDPFIDGPVTTELLALYTEGVVMWPIGYFSTNFPDQLGAVRQALLMEYLQSGGNLVLSGAFATAYLDDTPLFTNYLFLQHEQWSMDLPGLIGEAGDPVGDSLSLQLSNGVYQSELTAFPPAQKAIAYDPVSGSGTLQGGGAAVVTVDLDHKAAVLSFPLSGLIAGDRIELLGRLVDWMLPPNNCADPFVRGDTNGSGSIDIADAVFLLDYLFAGGVSPSPEASGDANNDAGLDISDAIFLLTFLFDSGASPAAPYPDAGCP
;
A
#
# COMPACT_ATOMS: atom_id res chain seq x y z
N GLN A 1 -15.21 25.95 -25.59
CA GLN A 1 -16.33 26.31 -26.50
C GLN A 1 -15.98 26.18 -27.98
N ALA A 2 -15.48 27.20 -28.70
CA ALA A 2 -15.39 27.12 -30.17
C ALA A 2 -14.58 25.93 -30.73
N VAL A 3 -13.52 25.50 -30.03
CA VAL A 3 -12.77 24.27 -30.31
C VAL A 3 -13.67 23.04 -30.09
N THR A 4 -14.33 22.98 -28.93
CA THR A 4 -15.31 21.95 -28.52
C THR A 4 -16.49 21.83 -29.49
N ASP A 5 -16.98 22.94 -30.04
CA ASP A 5 -18.05 22.98 -31.06
C ASP A 5 -17.56 22.43 -32.40
N LEU A 6 -16.34 22.80 -32.82
CA LEU A 6 -15.72 22.28 -34.04
C LEU A 6 -15.42 20.77 -33.95
N ASP A 7 -15.00 20.30 -32.78
CA ASP A 7 -14.78 18.89 -32.51
C ASP A 7 -16.11 18.11 -32.54
N SER A 8 -17.02 18.41 -31.61
CA SER A 8 -18.28 17.68 -31.45
C SER A 8 -19.24 17.74 -32.66
N GLN A 9 -19.24 18.83 -33.43
CA GLN A 9 -20.17 19.00 -34.56
C GLN A 9 -19.54 18.69 -35.94
N PHE A 10 -18.21 18.69 -36.06
CA PHE A 10 -17.50 18.52 -37.34
C PHE A 10 -16.35 17.52 -37.30
N GLY A 11 -16.16 16.77 -36.20
CA GLY A 11 -15.08 15.78 -36.06
C GLY A 11 -13.69 16.42 -36.14
N GLY A 12 -13.56 17.63 -35.59
CA GLY A 12 -12.34 18.45 -35.60
C GLY A 12 -11.97 19.02 -36.98
N GLN A 13 -12.78 18.81 -38.03
CA GLN A 13 -12.39 19.16 -39.40
C GLN A 13 -12.47 20.67 -39.68
N LEU A 14 -11.37 21.22 -40.19
CA LEU A 14 -11.23 22.63 -40.56
C LEU A 14 -11.62 22.87 -42.02
N PHE A 15 -12.30 24.00 -42.26
CA PHE A 15 -12.69 24.44 -43.59
C PHE A 15 -11.46 24.63 -44.49
N GLY A 16 -11.27 23.70 -45.44
CA GLY A 16 -10.11 23.65 -46.34
C GLY A 16 -9.39 22.30 -46.37
N GLY A 17 -9.68 21.39 -45.43
CA GLY A 17 -9.13 20.03 -45.43
C GLY A 17 -7.95 19.81 -44.47
N GLY A 18 -7.98 20.46 -43.30
CA GLY A 18 -7.13 20.12 -42.16
C GLY A 18 -7.98 19.62 -40.98
N ALA A 19 -7.33 19.25 -39.88
CA ALA A 19 -7.97 18.94 -38.60
C ALA A 19 -7.46 19.91 -37.51
N LEU A 20 -8.22 20.02 -36.42
CA LEU A 20 -7.73 20.59 -35.17
C LEU A 20 -6.68 19.65 -34.54
N ASP A 21 -5.55 20.23 -34.16
CA ASP A 21 -4.57 19.57 -33.30
C ASP A 21 -5.02 19.79 -31.85
N LEU A 22 -5.87 18.89 -31.34
CA LEU A 22 -6.52 19.06 -30.04
C LEU A 22 -5.52 19.00 -28.89
N ASP A 23 -4.42 18.26 -29.03
CA ASP A 23 -3.42 18.09 -27.97
C ASP A 23 -2.48 19.31 -27.91
N GLN A 24 -2.04 19.83 -29.06
CA GLN A 24 -1.36 21.12 -29.14
C GLN A 24 -2.23 22.27 -28.60
N ILE A 25 -3.56 22.20 -28.78
CA ILE A 25 -4.51 23.17 -28.22
C ILE A 25 -4.72 22.97 -26.72
N ARG A 26 -4.78 21.73 -26.20
CA ARG A 26 -4.83 21.45 -24.75
C ARG A 26 -3.62 22.05 -24.04
N ILE A 27 -2.41 21.80 -24.56
CA ILE A 27 -1.16 22.40 -24.05
C ILE A 27 -1.24 23.94 -24.03
N GLN A 28 -1.77 24.56 -25.09
CA GLN A 28 -1.94 26.01 -25.18
C GLN A 28 -3.00 26.56 -24.21
N VAL A 29 -4.08 25.82 -23.96
CA VAL A 29 -5.12 26.22 -22.99
C VAL A 29 -4.62 26.04 -21.56
N MET A 30 -3.90 24.96 -21.28
CA MET A 30 -3.28 24.69 -19.97
C MET A 30 -2.28 25.79 -19.61
N ALA A 31 -1.37 26.15 -20.52
CA ALA A 31 -0.41 27.25 -20.32
C ALA A 31 -1.05 28.67 -20.24
N ILE A 32 -2.36 28.81 -20.48
CA ILE A 32 -3.14 30.05 -20.23
C ILE A 32 -3.88 29.98 -18.90
N ALA A 33 -4.47 28.83 -18.59
CA ALA A 33 -5.32 28.61 -17.42
C ALA A 33 -4.53 28.30 -16.13
N LEU A 34 -3.33 27.72 -16.28
CA LEU A 34 -2.45 27.17 -15.24
C LEU A 34 -0.98 27.41 -15.65
N PRO A 35 -0.50 28.67 -15.70
CA PRO A 35 0.82 29.03 -16.22
C PRO A 35 2.02 28.62 -15.34
N ASN A 36 1.79 28.27 -14.07
CA ASN A 36 2.84 27.98 -13.09
C ASN A 36 2.87 26.49 -12.72
N GLU A 37 4.08 25.98 -12.46
CA GLU A 37 4.30 24.65 -11.90
C GLU A 37 5.29 24.77 -10.73
N PHE A 38 4.90 24.26 -9.56
CA PHE A 38 5.70 24.21 -8.35
C PHE A 38 5.66 22.78 -7.78
N SER A 39 6.74 22.33 -7.13
CA SER A 39 6.80 20.98 -6.57
C SER A 39 7.54 20.97 -5.24
N PHE A 40 7.03 20.15 -4.33
CA PHE A 40 7.51 19.95 -2.97
C PHE A 40 7.71 18.44 -2.75
N ASP A 41 8.26 18.08 -1.60
CA ASP A 41 8.37 16.68 -1.14
C ASP A 41 9.05 15.75 -2.16
N GLN A 42 10.09 16.32 -2.80
CA GLN A 42 10.95 15.67 -3.78
C GLN A 42 10.22 15.15 -5.02
N GLY A 43 9.08 15.76 -5.37
CA GLY A 43 8.23 15.39 -6.51
C GLY A 43 6.90 14.73 -6.11
N ARG A 44 6.76 14.28 -4.85
CA ARG A 44 5.54 13.67 -4.32
C ARG A 44 4.38 14.65 -4.19
N LEU A 45 4.66 15.96 -4.18
CA LEU A 45 3.65 17.00 -4.21
C LEU A 45 3.90 17.98 -5.36
N LYS A 46 2.85 18.27 -6.14
CA LYS A 46 2.96 19.10 -7.35
C LYS A 46 1.75 20.03 -7.54
N PHE A 47 1.98 21.34 -7.54
CA PHE A 47 0.98 22.35 -7.88
C PHE A 47 1.11 22.73 -9.36
N VAL A 48 0.01 22.64 -10.10
CA VAL A 48 -0.13 23.10 -11.49
C VAL A 48 -1.22 24.16 -11.51
N THR A 49 -0.82 25.43 -11.61
CA THR A 49 -1.57 26.50 -10.94
C THR A 49 -1.53 27.86 -11.65
N ALA A 50 -2.49 28.71 -11.31
CA ALA A 50 -2.55 30.12 -11.72
C ALA A 50 -2.27 31.12 -10.59
N ILE A 51 -2.27 30.68 -9.33
CA ILE A 51 -1.75 31.49 -8.22
C ILE A 51 -0.21 31.48 -8.26
N ASP A 52 0.40 32.45 -7.59
CA ASP A 52 1.85 32.56 -7.48
C ASP A 52 2.43 31.67 -6.35
N LEU A 53 3.75 31.72 -6.20
CA LEU A 53 4.47 30.87 -5.26
C LEU A 53 4.17 31.25 -3.80
N GLU A 54 4.00 32.54 -3.48
CA GLU A 54 3.74 33.02 -2.11
C GLU A 54 2.42 32.41 -1.57
N VAL A 55 1.35 32.46 -2.36
CA VAL A 55 0.08 31.81 -2.01
C VAL A 55 0.19 30.27 -2.04
N THR A 56 1.08 29.70 -2.87
CA THR A 56 1.29 28.24 -2.90
C THR A 56 2.02 27.74 -1.66
N GLU A 57 2.99 28.51 -1.15
CA GLU A 57 3.74 28.20 0.08
C GLU A 57 2.84 28.28 1.33
N ASP A 58 1.93 29.27 1.41
CA ASP A 58 0.90 29.36 2.45
C ASP A 58 -0.05 28.13 2.42
N LEU A 59 -0.52 27.73 1.23
CA LEU A 59 -1.38 26.55 1.07
C LEU A 59 -0.66 25.24 1.39
N TYR A 60 0.61 25.12 1.04
CA TYR A 60 1.45 23.97 1.40
C TYR A 60 1.61 23.86 2.92
N ALA A 61 1.82 24.98 3.62
CA ALA A 61 1.87 25.02 5.09
C ALA A 61 0.53 24.60 5.72
N ALA A 62 -0.61 25.05 5.17
CA ALA A 62 -1.94 24.65 5.62
C ALA A 62 -2.18 23.14 5.49
N MET A 63 -1.66 22.50 4.43
CA MET A 63 -1.69 21.05 4.27
C MET A 63 -0.92 20.32 5.38
N GLN A 64 0.21 20.88 5.86
CA GLN A 64 1.00 20.22 6.92
C GLN A 64 0.27 20.19 8.26
N GLU A 65 -0.53 21.21 8.56
CA GLU A 65 -1.38 21.22 9.75
C GLU A 65 -2.49 20.15 9.65
N VAL A 66 -3.07 19.94 8.46
CA VAL A 66 -4.05 18.86 8.19
C VAL A 66 -3.41 17.48 8.31
N GLU A 67 -2.29 17.23 7.64
CA GLU A 67 -1.62 15.92 7.60
C GLU A 67 -1.16 15.48 9.00
N ALA A 68 -0.54 16.40 9.75
CA ALA A 68 -0.13 16.13 11.13
C ALA A 68 -1.32 15.78 12.04
N GLN A 69 -2.43 16.54 11.98
CA GLN A 69 -3.61 16.21 12.78
C GLN A 69 -4.28 14.92 12.31
N PHE A 70 -4.38 14.68 10.99
CA PHE A 70 -4.90 13.43 10.44
C PHE A 70 -4.18 12.23 11.01
N PHE A 71 -2.84 12.21 10.98
CA PHE A 71 -2.04 11.13 11.56
C PHE A 71 -2.19 11.02 13.08
N ARG A 72 -2.27 12.13 13.84
CA ARG A 72 -2.55 12.08 15.29
C ARG A 72 -3.90 11.43 15.61
N LYS A 73 -4.93 11.64 14.79
CA LYS A 73 -6.27 11.05 15.05
C LYS A 73 -6.35 9.60 14.55
N SER A 74 -5.91 9.32 13.32
CA SER A 74 -5.97 7.97 12.72
C SER A 74 -4.94 7.00 13.32
N GLY A 75 -3.69 7.44 13.54
CA GLY A 75 -2.54 6.58 13.88
C GLY A 75 -1.91 5.85 12.69
N HIS A 76 -2.57 5.82 11.52
CA HIS A 76 -2.12 5.06 10.35
C HIS A 76 -1.20 5.92 9.47
N LEU A 77 0.11 5.65 9.51
CA LEU A 77 1.13 6.37 8.72
C LEU A 77 1.33 5.77 7.32
N GLU A 78 1.17 4.46 7.19
CA GLU A 78 1.44 3.74 5.94
C GLU A 78 0.21 3.67 5.03
N PRO A 79 0.39 3.74 3.70
CA PRO A 79 -0.74 3.61 2.77
C PRO A 79 -1.55 2.32 2.94
N VAL A 80 -2.76 2.29 2.38
CA VAL A 80 -3.54 1.05 2.23
C VAL A 80 -2.89 0.15 1.18
N VAL A 81 -3.10 -1.17 1.32
CA VAL A 81 -2.57 -2.15 0.37
C VAL A 81 -3.21 -1.94 -1.00
N GLY A 82 -2.39 -1.61 -2.00
CA GLY A 82 -2.82 -1.33 -3.38
C GLY A 82 -3.13 0.14 -3.70
N ASP A 83 -2.72 1.10 -2.87
CA ASP A 83 -2.69 2.52 -3.26
C ASP A 83 -1.40 2.88 -4.01
N ASP A 84 -1.44 2.78 -5.34
CA ASP A 84 -0.31 3.08 -6.24
C ASP A 84 -0.01 4.61 -6.39
N ASN A 85 -0.64 5.47 -5.59
CA ASN A 85 -0.54 6.93 -5.71
C ASN A 85 0.76 7.51 -5.13
N GLU A 86 1.89 7.34 -5.83
CA GLU A 86 3.19 7.88 -5.43
C GLU A 86 3.25 9.42 -5.25
N ALA A 87 2.34 10.17 -5.88
CA ALA A 87 2.36 11.64 -5.86
C ALA A 87 0.97 12.29 -5.99
N LEU A 88 0.77 13.40 -5.27
CA LEU A 88 -0.43 14.25 -5.32
C LEU A 88 -0.21 15.47 -6.23
N THR A 89 -1.09 15.65 -7.22
CA THR A 89 -1.14 16.83 -8.09
C THR A 89 -2.31 17.75 -7.73
N LEU A 90 -2.05 19.05 -7.58
CA LEU A 90 -3.04 20.07 -7.24
C LEU A 90 -3.23 21.04 -8.41
N VAL A 91 -4.42 21.01 -8.99
CA VAL A 91 -4.82 21.83 -10.14
C VAL A 91 -5.65 23.01 -9.66
N ILE A 92 -5.02 24.19 -9.53
CA ILE A 92 -5.64 25.38 -8.94
C ILE A 92 -5.81 26.50 -9.99
N TYR A 93 -7.05 26.69 -10.45
CA TYR A 93 -7.39 27.74 -11.42
C TYR A 93 -7.53 29.12 -10.76
N GLY A 94 -7.22 30.20 -11.48
CA GLY A 94 -7.21 31.57 -10.91
C GLY A 94 -8.58 32.19 -10.65
N SER A 95 -9.69 31.52 -10.99
CA SER A 95 -11.04 31.98 -10.67
C SER A 95 -12.11 30.89 -10.88
N PRO A 96 -13.35 31.03 -10.34
CA PRO A 96 -14.46 30.14 -10.70
C PRO A 96 -14.85 30.21 -12.17
N GLN A 97 -14.61 31.33 -12.85
CA GLN A 97 -14.91 31.46 -14.27
C GLN A 97 -13.93 30.61 -15.09
N ASP A 98 -12.67 30.54 -14.69
CA ASP A 98 -11.63 29.79 -15.39
C ASP A 98 -11.78 28.29 -15.16
N TYR A 99 -12.06 27.87 -13.92
CA TYR A 99 -12.48 26.51 -13.56
C TYR A 99 -13.63 26.03 -14.48
N GLN A 100 -14.73 26.79 -14.54
CA GLN A 100 -15.89 26.48 -15.40
C GLN A 100 -15.60 26.55 -16.91
N SER A 101 -14.60 27.30 -17.36
CA SER A 101 -14.30 27.50 -18.78
C SER A 101 -13.31 26.49 -19.35
N TYR A 102 -12.41 25.97 -18.52
CA TYR A 102 -11.26 25.18 -18.97
C TYR A 102 -11.28 23.73 -18.49
N GLN A 103 -11.71 23.43 -17.26
CA GLN A 103 -11.71 22.06 -16.71
C GLN A 103 -12.47 21.03 -17.58
N PRO A 104 -13.68 21.32 -18.11
CA PRO A 104 -14.40 20.38 -18.96
C PRO A 104 -13.74 20.12 -20.33
N PHE A 105 -12.74 20.92 -20.73
CA PHE A 105 -11.97 20.72 -21.96
C PHE A 105 -10.59 20.09 -21.71
N LEU A 106 -9.95 20.42 -20.59
CA LEU A 106 -8.65 19.87 -20.20
C LEU A 106 -8.78 18.45 -19.64
N TYR A 107 -9.71 18.25 -18.69
CA TYR A 107 -9.85 17.01 -17.91
C TYR A 107 -11.21 16.31 -18.07
N GLY A 108 -12.20 16.97 -18.69
CA GLY A 108 -13.54 16.40 -18.91
C GLY A 108 -14.44 16.33 -17.66
N LEU A 109 -13.93 16.78 -16.50
CA LEU A 109 -14.61 16.74 -15.21
C LEU A 109 -15.77 17.76 -15.09
N SER A 110 -16.66 17.49 -14.13
CA SER A 110 -17.68 18.44 -13.67
C SER A 110 -17.05 19.67 -13.02
N THR A 111 -17.82 20.77 -12.96
CA THR A 111 -17.45 22.03 -12.28
C THR A 111 -18.59 22.58 -11.42
N ASN A 112 -19.50 21.71 -10.98
CA ASN A 112 -20.66 22.04 -10.12
C ASN A 112 -20.38 21.62 -8.67
N ASN A 113 -19.25 22.07 -8.14
CA ASN A 113 -18.63 21.62 -6.89
C ASN A 113 -17.66 22.69 -6.37
N GLY A 114 -17.09 22.47 -5.17
CA GLY A 114 -16.08 23.34 -4.55
C GLY A 114 -14.68 22.95 -4.99
N GLY A 115 -14.25 21.72 -4.74
CA GLY A 115 -13.20 21.08 -5.52
C GLY A 115 -13.71 19.77 -6.09
N ILE A 116 -12.77 18.91 -6.48
CA ILE A 116 -12.95 17.46 -6.51
C ILE A 116 -11.57 16.81 -6.48
N PHE A 117 -11.36 15.90 -5.54
CA PHE A 117 -10.28 14.92 -5.61
C PHE A 117 -10.65 13.76 -6.55
N ILE A 118 -9.70 13.35 -7.41
CA ILE A 118 -9.79 12.20 -8.30
C ILE A 118 -8.66 11.23 -7.93
N GLU A 119 -9.03 10.26 -7.10
CA GLU A 119 -8.16 9.26 -6.49
C GLU A 119 -7.32 8.47 -7.49
N SER A 120 -7.94 7.87 -8.51
CA SER A 120 -7.24 7.10 -9.56
C SER A 120 -6.30 7.91 -10.46
N TRP A 121 -6.18 9.23 -10.24
CA TRP A 121 -5.22 10.12 -10.89
C TRP A 121 -4.26 10.79 -9.90
N GLY A 122 -4.36 10.51 -8.59
CA GLY A 122 -3.68 11.27 -7.54
C GLY A 122 -3.88 12.80 -7.68
N THR A 123 -5.04 13.27 -8.14
CA THR A 123 -5.20 14.69 -8.56
C THR A 123 -6.40 15.39 -7.93
N LEU A 124 -6.13 16.52 -7.27
CA LEU A 124 -7.09 17.43 -6.65
C LEU A 124 -7.34 18.66 -7.53
N PHE A 125 -8.60 19.00 -7.79
CA PHE A 125 -9.00 20.14 -8.63
C PHE A 125 -9.73 21.21 -7.81
N THR A 126 -9.23 22.45 -7.78
CA THR A 126 -9.88 23.59 -7.07
C THR A 126 -9.51 24.94 -7.73
N TYR A 127 -9.81 26.08 -7.09
CA TYR A 127 -9.64 27.41 -7.69
C TYR A 127 -9.61 28.57 -6.67
N ASP A 128 -8.93 29.69 -6.96
CA ASP A 128 -8.97 30.88 -6.11
C ASP A 128 -10.36 31.58 -6.14
N ARG A 129 -10.89 31.93 -4.97
CA ARG A 129 -12.28 32.39 -4.77
C ARG A 129 -12.44 33.39 -3.63
N THR A 130 -12.92 34.59 -4.00
CA THR A 130 -13.22 35.66 -3.03
C THR A 130 -14.43 35.32 -2.14
N PRO A 131 -14.55 35.93 -0.95
CA PRO A 131 -15.72 35.78 -0.06
C PRO A 131 -17.08 36.25 -0.63
N ALA A 132 -17.12 36.74 -1.87
CA ALA A 132 -18.35 37.06 -2.60
C ALA A 132 -18.75 35.96 -3.61
N GLN A 133 -17.90 34.96 -3.82
CA GLN A 133 -18.08 33.83 -4.75
C GLN A 133 -18.26 32.49 -4.03
N SER A 134 -17.75 32.38 -2.80
CA SER A 134 -17.82 31.20 -1.94
C SER A 134 -17.99 31.65 -0.48
N ILE A 135 -18.53 30.77 0.37
CA ILE A 135 -18.49 30.93 1.84
C ILE A 135 -17.17 30.43 2.43
N TYR A 136 -16.56 29.43 1.79
CA TYR A 136 -15.25 28.89 2.13
C TYR A 136 -14.17 29.56 1.27
N THR A 137 -13.02 29.84 1.88
CA THR A 137 -11.79 30.30 1.23
C THR A 137 -11.19 29.23 0.29
N LEU A 138 -10.11 29.57 -0.44
CA LEU A 138 -9.30 28.56 -1.15
C LEU A 138 -8.64 27.59 -0.15
N GLU A 139 -8.13 28.10 0.98
CA GLU A 139 -7.43 27.29 1.97
C GLU A 139 -8.35 26.28 2.66
N GLU A 140 -9.49 26.70 3.21
CA GLU A 140 -10.46 25.78 3.83
C GLU A 140 -10.86 24.65 2.87
N LEU A 141 -11.08 25.01 1.60
CA LEU A 141 -11.55 24.08 0.59
C LEU A 141 -10.43 23.17 0.08
N LEU A 142 -9.17 23.61 0.15
CA LEU A 142 -8.01 22.74 -0.04
C LEU A 142 -7.88 21.77 1.13
N ARG A 143 -7.98 22.23 2.39
CA ARG A 143 -7.92 21.39 3.59
C ARG A 143 -8.98 20.28 3.54
N HIS A 144 -10.21 20.59 3.09
CA HIS A 144 -11.29 19.62 2.84
C HIS A 144 -10.87 18.57 1.79
N GLU A 145 -10.54 19.00 0.57
CA GLU A 145 -10.29 18.08 -0.56
C GLU A 145 -8.98 17.30 -0.42
N TYR A 146 -7.99 17.82 0.32
CA TYR A 146 -6.77 17.09 0.69
C TYR A 146 -7.03 16.03 1.75
N THR A 147 -8.00 16.26 2.66
CA THR A 147 -8.43 15.21 3.60
C THR A 147 -9.01 14.00 2.86
N HIS A 148 -9.69 14.19 1.73
CA HIS A 148 -10.13 13.04 0.89
C HIS A 148 -8.96 12.23 0.31
N TYR A 149 -7.84 12.86 -0.03
CA TYR A 149 -6.61 12.17 -0.44
C TYR A 149 -5.98 11.39 0.74
N LEU A 150 -5.90 11.99 1.92
CA LEU A 150 -5.36 11.31 3.11
C LEU A 150 -6.23 10.12 3.51
N ASP A 151 -7.56 10.27 3.46
CA ASP A 151 -8.55 9.24 3.79
C ASP A 151 -8.50 8.06 2.78
N SER A 152 -8.42 8.33 1.47
CA SER A 152 -8.26 7.25 0.47
C SER A 152 -6.88 6.58 0.57
N ARG A 153 -5.81 7.34 0.81
CA ARG A 153 -4.45 6.80 0.85
C ARG A 153 -4.16 6.00 2.12
N TYR A 154 -4.59 6.47 3.29
CA TYR A 154 -4.18 5.94 4.58
C TYR A 154 -5.30 5.21 5.35
N LEU A 155 -6.55 5.22 4.88
CA LEU A 155 -7.67 4.58 5.60
C LEU A 155 -8.58 3.69 4.74
N ILE A 156 -8.85 4.00 3.47
CA ILE A 156 -9.85 3.26 2.68
C ILE A 156 -9.21 2.40 1.58
N THR A 157 -9.28 1.08 1.74
CA THR A 157 -8.80 0.11 0.74
C THR A 157 -9.69 0.09 -0.51
N GLY A 158 -9.07 0.26 -1.68
CA GLY A 158 -9.73 0.18 -2.98
C GLY A 158 -10.53 1.44 -3.37
N SER A 159 -10.80 1.61 -4.66
CA SER A 159 -11.12 2.94 -5.22
C SER A 159 -12.56 3.42 -5.07
N PHE A 160 -12.73 4.73 -5.03
CA PHE A 160 -14.02 5.42 -4.98
C PHE A 160 -15.01 4.93 -6.04
N GLY A 161 -16.10 4.31 -5.58
CA GLY A 161 -17.16 3.78 -6.42
C GLY A 161 -16.89 2.39 -7.05
N GLN A 162 -15.77 1.74 -6.70
CA GLN A 162 -15.51 0.34 -7.03
C GLN A 162 -16.49 -0.56 -6.28
N SER A 163 -17.20 -1.44 -7.00
CA SER A 163 -18.14 -2.39 -6.40
C SER A 163 -17.41 -3.43 -5.53
N GLY A 164 -18.00 -3.79 -4.41
CA GLY A 164 -17.40 -4.70 -3.41
C GLY A 164 -16.43 -4.05 -2.41
N THR A 165 -16.25 -2.73 -2.42
CA THR A 165 -15.50 -1.97 -1.40
C THR A 165 -16.44 -1.34 -0.37
N LEU A 166 -15.90 -0.73 0.69
CA LEU A 166 -16.68 0.07 1.65
C LEU A 166 -17.59 1.12 0.99
N TYR A 167 -17.21 1.70 -0.16
CA TYR A 167 -17.99 2.71 -0.88
C TYR A 167 -19.36 2.20 -1.39
N GLU A 168 -19.60 0.89 -1.49
CA GLU A 168 -20.85 0.37 -2.07
C GLU A 168 -22.08 0.66 -1.19
N GLY A 169 -23.05 1.38 -1.77
CA GLY A 169 -24.34 1.68 -1.13
C GLY A 169 -24.37 2.99 -0.33
N ASP A 170 -23.56 3.98 -0.72
CA ASP A 170 -23.43 5.30 -0.08
C ASP A 170 -22.90 5.28 1.38
N ARG A 171 -22.39 4.14 1.87
CA ARG A 171 -21.91 3.95 3.26
C ARG A 171 -20.89 5.00 3.72
N MET A 172 -19.93 5.34 2.87
CA MET A 172 -18.84 6.25 3.22
C MET A 172 -19.21 7.74 3.09
N VAL A 173 -20.38 8.07 2.53
CA VAL A 173 -20.75 9.44 2.13
C VAL A 173 -20.80 10.42 3.30
N TRP A 174 -21.32 9.99 4.46
CA TRP A 174 -21.31 10.83 5.66
C TRP A 174 -19.92 10.91 6.30
N TYR A 175 -19.13 9.84 6.18
CA TYR A 175 -17.83 9.66 6.79
C TYR A 175 -16.77 10.53 6.07
N ASN A 176 -16.58 10.37 4.76
CA ASN A 176 -15.56 11.10 3.99
C ASN A 176 -15.78 12.62 4.10
N GLU A 177 -17.02 13.07 3.91
CA GLU A 177 -17.39 14.49 3.89
C GLU A 177 -17.46 15.10 5.30
N GLY A 178 -17.72 14.28 6.33
CA GLY A 178 -17.66 14.67 7.73
C GLY A 178 -16.22 14.83 8.21
N LEU A 179 -15.39 13.84 7.95
CA LEU A 179 -13.95 13.85 8.25
C LEU A 179 -13.28 15.04 7.56
N ALA A 180 -13.61 15.29 6.30
CA ALA A 180 -13.11 16.45 5.56
C ALA A 180 -13.58 17.79 6.15
N GLU A 181 -14.88 18.03 6.39
CA GLU A 181 -15.35 19.29 6.99
C GLU A 181 -14.78 19.51 8.41
N TYR A 182 -14.47 18.44 9.16
CA TYR A 182 -13.78 18.47 10.47
C TYR A 182 -12.29 18.82 10.34
N MET A 183 -11.53 18.12 9.50
CA MET A 183 -10.08 18.35 9.31
C MET A 183 -9.74 19.72 8.72
N VAL A 184 -10.69 20.46 8.13
CA VAL A 184 -10.50 21.89 7.85
C VAL A 184 -10.12 22.69 9.11
N GLY A 185 -10.58 22.27 10.29
CA GLY A 185 -10.23 22.88 11.57
C GLY A 185 -8.85 22.50 12.12
N ALA A 186 -8.06 21.66 11.43
CA ALA A 186 -6.76 21.20 11.90
C ALA A 186 -5.77 22.36 12.11
N THR A 187 -5.04 22.35 13.21
CA THR A 187 -4.06 23.39 13.54
C THR A 187 -2.70 22.80 13.89
N ARG A 188 -1.65 23.61 13.74
CA ARG A 188 -0.29 23.28 14.19
C ARG A 188 -0.21 22.97 15.70
N ILE A 189 -0.97 23.72 16.51
CA ILE A 189 -1.08 23.63 17.96
C ILE A 189 -2.53 23.98 18.32
N ASN A 190 -3.11 23.27 19.30
CA ASN A 190 -4.52 23.19 19.72
C ASN A 190 -5.37 22.17 18.94
N GLY A 191 -4.76 21.12 18.37
CA GLY A 191 -5.49 19.99 17.78
C GLY A 191 -6.32 20.35 16.53
N VAL A 192 -7.56 19.87 16.48
CA VAL A 192 -8.55 20.26 15.47
C VAL A 192 -9.59 21.16 16.16
N LEU A 193 -9.73 22.41 15.71
CA LEU A 193 -10.63 23.38 16.31
C LEU A 193 -12.03 23.33 15.67
N PRO A 194 -13.12 23.49 16.47
CA PRO A 194 -14.47 23.57 15.93
C PRO A 194 -14.64 24.71 14.92
N ARG A 195 -15.53 24.52 13.94
CA ARG A 195 -15.73 25.51 12.85
C ARG A 195 -16.98 26.36 13.01
N GLY A 196 -16.77 27.65 13.29
CA GLY A 196 -17.82 28.64 13.49
C GLY A 196 -18.77 28.80 12.29
N VAL A 197 -18.26 28.62 11.06
CA VAL A 197 -19.03 28.67 9.81
C VAL A 197 -20.04 27.51 9.69
N LEU A 198 -19.73 26.36 10.29
CA LEU A 198 -20.65 25.21 10.34
C LEU A 198 -21.73 25.48 11.39
N LEU A 199 -21.33 25.92 12.59
CA LEU A 199 -22.20 26.22 13.73
C LEU A 199 -23.19 27.37 13.45
N ASP A 200 -22.77 28.46 12.80
CA ASP A 200 -23.66 29.56 12.38
C ASP A 200 -24.79 29.06 11.47
N ARG A 201 -24.44 28.21 10.50
CA ARG A 201 -25.39 27.61 9.55
C ARG A 201 -26.33 26.65 10.24
N ILE A 202 -25.84 25.78 11.14
CA ILE A 202 -26.69 24.91 11.98
C ILE A 202 -27.67 25.74 12.82
N SER A 203 -27.22 26.87 13.38
CA SER A 203 -28.06 27.75 14.21
C SER A 203 -29.21 28.40 13.42
N SER A 204 -29.10 28.44 12.09
CA SER A 204 -30.10 28.98 11.17
C SER A 204 -31.03 27.93 10.54
N ASP A 205 -30.77 26.63 10.76
CA ASP A 205 -31.52 25.54 10.12
C ASP A 205 -32.93 25.34 10.71
N SER A 206 -33.90 25.01 9.85
CA SER A 206 -35.29 24.77 10.26
C SER A 206 -35.51 23.44 10.99
N SER A 207 -34.52 22.56 10.96
CA SER A 207 -34.56 21.20 11.50
C SER A 207 -33.14 20.64 11.63
N ARG A 208 -32.73 20.30 12.84
CA ARG A 208 -31.49 19.57 13.14
C ARG A 208 -31.59 18.13 12.64
N LEU A 209 -30.46 17.58 12.19
CA LEU A 209 -30.32 16.15 11.84
C LEU A 209 -30.02 15.32 13.10
N THR A 210 -30.54 14.10 13.15
CA THR A 210 -30.14 13.10 14.15
C THR A 210 -28.87 12.36 13.71
N VAL A 211 -28.20 11.68 14.63
CA VAL A 211 -27.09 10.75 14.32
C VAL A 211 -27.52 9.75 13.25
N ALA A 212 -28.75 9.23 13.32
CA ALA A 212 -29.30 8.32 12.31
C ALA A 212 -29.52 8.99 10.93
N ASP A 213 -29.85 10.28 10.87
CA ASP A 213 -29.93 11.03 9.59
C ASP A 213 -28.53 11.33 9.01
N ILE A 214 -27.49 11.39 9.87
CA ILE A 214 -26.09 11.57 9.47
C ILE A 214 -25.53 10.25 8.95
N THR A 215 -25.54 9.18 9.75
CA THR A 215 -24.94 7.88 9.39
C THR A 215 -25.73 7.09 8.32
N SER A 216 -26.77 7.69 7.74
CA SER A 216 -27.49 7.18 6.56
C SER A 216 -27.65 8.24 5.45
N ALA A 217 -26.83 9.30 5.49
CA ALA A 217 -26.81 10.34 4.47
C ALA A 217 -26.30 9.83 3.12
N THR A 218 -26.82 10.42 2.04
CA THR A 218 -26.46 10.09 0.66
C THR A 218 -26.26 11.35 -0.18
N TYR A 219 -25.57 11.22 -1.31
CA TYR A 219 -25.25 12.37 -2.16
C TYR A 219 -26.51 13.04 -2.75
N GLY A 220 -26.45 14.38 -2.85
CA GLY A 220 -27.52 15.20 -3.43
C GLY A 220 -27.95 16.39 -2.57
N SER A 221 -27.41 16.54 -1.36
CA SER A 221 -27.67 17.70 -0.50
C SER A 221 -26.49 18.01 0.42
N PHE A 222 -25.93 19.23 0.31
CA PHE A 222 -24.92 19.78 1.23
C PHE A 222 -25.47 20.11 2.64
N ASN A 223 -26.49 19.38 3.10
CA ASN A 223 -27.07 19.57 4.42
C ASN A 223 -26.31 18.79 5.50
N PHE A 224 -26.01 17.52 5.24
CA PHE A 224 -25.41 16.63 6.25
C PHE A 224 -23.95 16.99 6.57
N TYR A 225 -23.16 17.42 5.57
CA TYR A 225 -21.77 17.87 5.67
C TYR A 225 -21.44 18.61 6.98
N ARG A 226 -22.10 19.75 7.24
CA ARG A 226 -21.88 20.56 8.47
C ARG A 226 -22.28 19.85 9.76
N TYR A 227 -23.23 18.92 9.73
CA TYR A 227 -23.57 18.10 10.89
C TYR A 227 -22.57 16.96 11.08
N ALA A 228 -22.09 16.35 10.00
CA ALA A 228 -21.10 15.28 10.02
C ALA A 228 -19.74 15.78 10.56
N GLY A 229 -19.26 16.95 10.13
CA GLY A 229 -18.05 17.57 10.71
C GLY A 229 -18.18 17.82 12.22
N VAL A 230 -19.27 18.46 12.65
CA VAL A 230 -19.58 18.68 14.08
C VAL A 230 -19.87 17.37 14.84
N TYR A 231 -20.13 16.26 14.14
CA TYR A 231 -20.22 14.92 14.75
C TYR A 231 -18.84 14.30 14.96
N PHE A 232 -17.87 14.51 14.06
CA PHE A 232 -16.46 14.18 14.32
C PHE A 232 -15.88 15.01 15.49
N GLU A 233 -16.18 16.32 15.56
CA GLU A 233 -15.83 17.18 16.72
C GLU A 233 -16.38 16.58 18.05
N PHE A 234 -17.63 16.13 18.04
CA PHE A 234 -18.29 15.48 19.19
C PHE A 234 -17.68 14.12 19.55
N LEU A 235 -17.33 13.31 18.54
CA LEU A 235 -16.68 12.03 18.75
C LEU A 235 -15.28 12.22 19.35
N GLU A 236 -14.48 13.18 18.88
CA GLU A 236 -13.18 13.48 19.49
C GLU A 236 -13.31 13.92 20.96
N GLU A 237 -14.16 14.90 21.26
CA GLU A 237 -14.24 15.48 22.61
C GLU A 237 -14.86 14.51 23.65
N GLN A 238 -15.89 13.73 23.24
CA GLN A 238 -16.75 13.02 24.20
C GLN A 238 -16.80 11.49 24.00
N HIS A 239 -16.37 10.97 22.85
CA HIS A 239 -16.40 9.54 22.52
C HIS A 239 -15.16 9.09 21.69
N PRO A 240 -13.92 9.34 22.16
CA PRO A 240 -12.71 8.97 21.43
C PRO A 240 -12.57 7.46 21.23
N ASP A 241 -13.24 6.66 22.06
CA ASP A 241 -13.42 5.21 21.89
C ASP A 241 -14.19 4.86 20.61
N LEU A 242 -15.24 5.62 20.28
CA LEU A 242 -15.99 5.47 19.03
C LEU A 242 -15.23 6.05 17.84
N LEU A 243 -14.43 7.12 18.02
CA LEU A 243 -13.61 7.69 16.94
C LEU A 243 -12.50 6.73 16.50
N VAL A 244 -11.77 6.13 17.45
CA VAL A 244 -10.77 5.09 17.15
C VAL A 244 -11.44 3.86 16.54
N ALA A 245 -12.53 3.36 17.13
CA ALA A 245 -13.26 2.21 16.58
C ALA A 245 -13.82 2.46 15.16
N LEU A 246 -14.09 3.71 14.80
CA LEU A 246 -14.50 4.11 13.46
C LEU A 246 -13.32 4.06 12.47
N PHE A 247 -12.16 4.62 12.81
CA PHE A 247 -10.96 4.53 11.96
C PHE A 247 -10.51 3.08 11.76
N GLU A 248 -10.48 2.26 12.82
CA GLU A 248 -10.13 0.84 12.72
C GLU A 248 -11.12 0.03 11.88
N ALA A 249 -12.43 0.31 12.00
CA ALA A 249 -13.46 -0.33 11.18
C ALA A 249 -13.39 0.05 9.69
N VAL A 250 -12.81 1.21 9.36
CA VAL A 250 -12.57 1.65 7.99
C VAL A 250 -11.27 1.07 7.44
N ARG A 251 -10.16 1.20 8.18
CA ARG A 251 -8.84 0.62 7.81
C ARG A 251 -8.88 -0.91 7.64
N GLY A 252 -9.74 -1.59 8.39
CA GLY A 252 -9.92 -3.05 8.31
C GLY A 252 -10.78 -3.57 7.15
N ASP A 253 -11.39 -2.71 6.32
CA ASP A 253 -12.28 -3.06 5.19
C ASP A 253 -13.46 -4.01 5.54
N ASP A 254 -13.83 -4.10 6.83
CA ASP A 254 -14.93 -4.98 7.29
C ASP A 254 -16.27 -4.24 7.29
N VAL A 255 -16.99 -4.39 6.18
CA VAL A 255 -18.37 -3.92 5.98
C VAL A 255 -19.33 -4.33 7.13
N VAL A 256 -19.16 -5.52 7.72
CA VAL A 256 -20.04 -6.03 8.79
C VAL A 256 -19.75 -5.35 10.13
N VAL A 257 -18.48 -5.08 10.43
CA VAL A 257 -18.07 -4.28 11.59
C VAL A 257 -18.55 -2.84 11.43
N LEU A 258 -18.33 -2.22 10.26
CA LEU A 258 -18.67 -0.83 10.00
C LEU A 258 -20.19 -0.59 9.98
N ASP A 259 -20.98 -1.42 9.29
CA ASP A 259 -22.45 -1.36 9.34
C ASP A 259 -22.99 -1.64 10.76
N GLY A 260 -22.29 -2.48 11.53
CA GLY A 260 -22.60 -2.74 12.95
C GLY A 260 -22.35 -1.53 13.85
N LEU A 261 -21.26 -0.81 13.65
CA LEU A 261 -20.90 0.42 14.37
C LEU A 261 -21.88 1.56 14.00
N TYR A 262 -22.22 1.73 12.73
CA TYR A 262 -23.21 2.73 12.31
C TYR A 262 -24.58 2.43 12.92
N ALA A 263 -24.99 1.16 12.94
CA ALA A 263 -26.27 0.75 13.55
C ALA A 263 -26.31 0.95 15.07
N SER A 264 -25.17 0.84 15.78
CA SER A 264 -25.11 1.12 17.21
C SER A 264 -25.23 2.63 17.47
N MET A 265 -24.43 3.46 16.79
CA MET A 265 -24.46 4.92 16.91
C MET A 265 -25.85 5.49 16.57
N ALA A 266 -26.44 5.07 15.45
CA ALA A 266 -27.76 5.51 15.00
C ALA A 266 -28.92 5.12 15.93
N SER A 267 -28.72 4.18 16.85
CA SER A 267 -29.78 3.67 17.74
C SER A 267 -29.59 4.00 19.22
N ASP A 268 -28.48 4.63 19.63
CA ASP A 268 -28.25 5.03 21.03
C ASP A 268 -28.91 6.39 21.36
N PRO A 269 -29.94 6.41 22.25
CA PRO A 269 -30.62 7.64 22.64
C PRO A 269 -29.83 8.50 23.65
N GLN A 270 -28.68 8.04 24.17
CA GLN A 270 -27.75 8.86 24.96
C GLN A 270 -26.73 9.53 24.05
N LEU A 271 -26.19 8.84 23.05
CA LEU A 271 -25.29 9.41 22.05
C LEU A 271 -25.97 10.59 21.32
N GLN A 272 -27.22 10.39 20.86
CA GLN A 272 -28.03 11.47 20.28
C GLN A 272 -28.22 12.66 21.23
N LEU A 273 -28.48 12.42 22.52
CA LEU A 273 -28.69 13.50 23.51
C LEU A 273 -27.39 14.22 23.89
N GLY A 274 -26.24 13.54 23.83
CA GLY A 274 -24.92 14.12 23.94
C GLY A 274 -24.65 15.07 22.78
N TYR A 275 -24.79 14.56 21.55
CA TYR A 275 -24.58 15.34 20.31
C TYR A 275 -25.51 16.57 20.22
N ASP A 276 -26.79 16.43 20.56
CA ASP A 276 -27.73 17.56 20.65
C ASP A 276 -27.27 18.65 21.63
N ALA A 277 -26.72 18.25 22.78
CA ALA A 277 -26.22 19.16 23.80
C ALA A 277 -24.86 19.77 23.44
N PHE A 278 -24.01 19.02 22.73
CA PHE A 278 -22.72 19.48 22.20
C PHE A 278 -22.93 20.60 21.17
N ILE A 279 -23.81 20.40 20.19
CA ILE A 279 -24.18 21.45 19.22
C ILE A 279 -24.72 22.69 19.95
N ASP A 280 -25.62 22.52 20.91
CA ASP A 280 -26.20 23.64 21.67
C ASP A 280 -25.13 24.40 22.49
N ALA A 281 -24.09 23.71 22.97
CA ALA A 281 -22.96 24.32 23.67
C ALA A 281 -22.02 25.06 22.71
N GLN A 282 -21.59 24.41 21.62
CA GLN A 282 -20.67 24.97 20.62
C GLN A 282 -21.26 26.21 19.92
N ILE A 283 -22.54 26.18 19.52
CA ILE A 283 -23.24 27.37 18.98
C ILE A 283 -23.26 28.50 20.02
N LEU A 284 -23.47 28.18 21.29
CA LEU A 284 -23.53 29.16 22.37
C LEU A 284 -22.15 29.75 22.72
N ALA A 285 -21.07 28.97 22.56
CA ALA A 285 -19.70 29.41 22.73
C ALA A 285 -19.25 30.33 21.58
N TYR A 286 -19.52 29.93 20.33
CA TYR A 286 -19.28 30.74 19.13
C TYR A 286 -20.03 32.08 19.18
N GLN A 287 -21.33 32.07 19.51
CA GLN A 287 -22.13 33.29 19.63
C GLN A 287 -21.71 34.23 20.77
N GLN A 288 -20.88 33.77 21.71
CA GLN A 288 -20.33 34.59 22.80
C GLN A 288 -18.84 34.92 22.65
N GLY A 289 -18.11 34.23 21.78
CA GLY A 289 -16.65 34.33 21.69
C GLY A 289 -15.95 33.89 22.97
N THR A 290 -16.35 32.75 23.54
CA THR A 290 -15.78 32.21 24.80
C THR A 290 -14.71 31.15 24.61
N GLU A 291 -14.64 30.55 23.43
CA GLU A 291 -13.72 29.48 23.02
C GLU A 291 -13.06 29.86 21.69
N LEU A 292 -12.06 29.10 21.24
CA LEU A 292 -11.36 29.31 19.97
C LEU A 292 -12.02 28.47 18.88
N PHE A 293 -12.24 29.08 17.71
CA PHE A 293 -12.70 28.39 16.51
C PHE A 293 -11.60 28.41 15.45
N ALA A 294 -11.69 27.53 14.45
CA ALA A 294 -10.71 27.48 13.36
C ALA A 294 -10.52 28.85 12.68
N GLU A 295 -11.61 29.63 12.53
CA GLU A 295 -11.59 30.96 11.93
C GLU A 295 -10.88 32.04 12.78
N ASP A 296 -10.56 31.76 14.05
CA ASP A 296 -9.75 32.63 14.93
C ASP A 296 -8.24 32.34 14.81
N VAL A 297 -7.84 31.18 14.26
CA VAL A 297 -6.46 30.70 14.22
C VAL A 297 -6.00 30.51 12.78
N ALA A 298 -5.26 31.49 12.26
CA ALA A 298 -4.65 31.40 10.94
C ALA A 298 -3.48 30.42 10.92
N THR A 299 -3.32 29.70 9.81
CA THR A 299 -2.19 28.83 9.47
C THR A 299 -0.85 29.47 9.79
N THR A 300 0.07 28.67 10.34
CA THR A 300 1.39 29.15 10.74
C THR A 300 2.31 29.31 9.53
N ALA A 301 2.28 30.48 8.90
CA ALA A 301 3.09 30.78 7.71
C ALA A 301 4.60 30.48 7.90
N THR A 302 5.20 29.85 6.89
CA THR A 302 6.62 29.47 6.89
C THR A 302 7.55 30.68 6.79
N PRO A 303 8.65 30.75 7.57
CA PRO A 303 9.57 31.89 7.49
C PRO A 303 10.26 32.02 6.13
N VAL A 304 10.05 33.17 5.48
CA VAL A 304 10.59 33.57 4.14
C VAL A 304 12.14 33.59 4.07
N ALA A 305 12.84 33.35 5.18
CA ALA A 305 14.27 33.11 5.21
C ALA A 305 14.65 32.26 6.44
N LEU A 306 15.52 31.27 6.24
CA LEU A 306 16.09 30.45 7.32
C LEU A 306 17.61 30.72 7.40
N PRO A 307 18.05 31.76 8.13
CA PRO A 307 19.40 32.30 8.04
C PRO A 307 20.50 31.41 8.66
N ASP A 308 20.14 30.56 9.62
CA ASP A 308 21.03 29.62 10.32
C ASP A 308 20.74 28.15 9.90
N ASN A 309 20.29 27.94 8.66
CA ASN A 309 19.85 26.63 8.17
C ASN A 309 21.01 25.69 7.80
N ASN A 310 21.55 24.99 8.80
CA ASN A 310 22.44 23.84 8.58
C ASN A 310 21.86 22.59 9.24
N ALA A 311 21.88 21.45 8.54
CA ALA A 311 21.35 20.16 9.00
C ALA A 311 21.79 19.80 10.44
N ASN A 312 23.09 19.93 10.74
CA ASN A 312 23.63 19.64 12.07
C ASN A 312 23.16 20.63 13.15
N GLN A 313 22.83 21.87 12.78
CA GLN A 313 22.30 22.87 13.71
C GLN A 313 20.82 22.63 14.00
N VAL A 314 20.02 22.33 12.97
CA VAL A 314 18.59 21.96 13.12
C VAL A 314 18.46 20.71 14.00
N LEU A 315 19.25 19.67 13.73
CA LEU A 315 19.32 18.46 14.55
C LEU A 315 19.73 18.74 16.00
N ALA A 316 20.73 19.59 16.23
CA ALA A 316 21.16 19.98 17.58
C ALA A 316 20.11 20.82 18.34
N THR A 317 19.30 21.62 17.64
CA THR A 317 18.16 22.34 18.22
C THR A 317 17.06 21.37 18.65
N LEU A 318 16.68 20.43 17.77
CA LEU A 318 15.70 19.38 18.06
C LEU A 318 16.13 18.54 19.27
N GLN A 319 17.34 17.99 19.26
CA GLN A 319 17.93 17.20 20.35
C GLN A 319 18.26 17.99 21.63
N SER A 320 17.99 19.31 21.66
CA SER A 320 18.04 20.10 22.90
C SER A 320 16.77 19.97 23.74
N ILE A 321 15.67 19.51 23.13
CA ILE A 321 14.34 19.32 23.74
C ILE A 321 13.87 17.86 23.61
N LEU A 322 14.01 17.28 22.42
CA LEU A 322 13.56 15.93 22.06
C LEU A 322 14.59 14.84 22.45
N PRO A 323 14.17 13.56 22.57
CA PRO A 323 15.10 12.46 22.78
C PRO A 323 16.18 12.37 21.68
N GLY A 324 17.42 12.11 22.08
CA GLY A 324 18.52 11.85 21.14
C GLY A 324 18.57 10.38 20.71
N GLY A 325 19.05 10.13 19.50
CA GLY A 325 19.12 8.78 18.89
C GLY A 325 18.01 8.49 17.88
N GLY A 326 17.00 9.36 17.76
CA GLY A 326 16.05 9.34 16.65
C GLY A 326 16.70 9.66 15.30
N GLN A 327 16.04 9.25 14.22
CA GLN A 327 16.43 9.47 12.83
C GLN A 327 16.22 10.92 12.42
N PHE A 328 17.14 11.48 11.62
CA PHE A 328 17.04 12.83 11.07
C PHE A 328 17.25 12.82 9.57
N ARG A 329 16.42 13.54 8.83
CA ARG A 329 16.47 13.65 7.37
C ARG A 329 16.20 15.10 6.95
N VAL A 330 16.79 15.53 5.84
CA VAL A 330 16.54 16.84 5.23
C VAL A 330 16.39 16.69 3.72
N TRP A 331 15.54 17.51 3.11
CA TRP A 331 15.36 17.58 1.67
C TRP A 331 15.05 19.03 1.24
N PRO A 332 14.97 19.34 -0.06
CA PRO A 332 14.56 20.67 -0.49
C PRO A 332 13.25 21.09 0.18
N HIS A 333 13.27 22.25 0.84
CA HIS A 333 12.20 22.88 1.61
C HIS A 333 11.85 22.24 2.98
N ARG A 334 12.39 21.07 3.39
CA ARG A 334 11.96 20.37 4.63
C ARG A 334 13.04 19.61 5.42
N PHE A 335 12.83 19.49 6.74
CA PHE A 335 13.51 18.54 7.62
C PHE A 335 12.49 17.65 8.32
N GLN A 336 12.86 16.42 8.65
CA GLN A 336 12.10 15.50 9.50
C GLN A 336 12.99 14.95 10.63
N TYR A 337 12.41 14.77 11.82
CA TYR A 337 13.01 14.06 12.94
C TYR A 337 12.03 13.06 13.55
N SER A 338 12.41 11.78 13.64
CA SER A 338 11.55 10.74 14.19
C SER A 338 12.23 9.93 15.29
N TYR A 339 11.48 9.55 16.33
CA TYR A 339 11.97 8.73 17.43
C TYR A 339 10.85 7.86 18.02
N SER A 340 11.20 6.69 18.56
CA SER A 340 10.25 5.85 19.30
C SER A 340 10.06 6.39 20.72
N GLN A 341 8.80 6.53 21.15
CA GLN A 341 8.40 6.94 22.49
C GLN A 341 7.63 5.81 23.17
N THR A 342 8.16 5.29 24.29
CA THR A 342 7.51 4.24 25.10
C THR A 342 7.09 4.79 26.47
N THR A 343 5.81 4.68 26.81
CA THR A 343 5.22 5.23 28.05
C THR A 343 4.36 4.17 28.77
N PRO A 344 4.43 4.03 30.10
CA PRO A 344 3.55 3.12 30.83
C PRO A 344 2.10 3.63 30.91
N LEU A 345 1.15 2.86 30.35
CA LEU A 345 -0.30 3.09 30.44
C LEU A 345 -0.77 3.20 31.90
N SER A 346 -0.07 2.56 32.84
CA SER A 346 -0.39 2.60 34.28
C SER A 346 -1.83 2.14 34.59
N GLY A 347 -2.38 1.27 33.74
CA GLY A 347 -3.78 0.82 33.79
C GLY A 347 -4.83 1.83 33.30
N GLN A 348 -4.45 2.87 32.54
CA GLN A 348 -5.41 3.69 31.76
C GLN A 348 -5.77 3.02 30.43
N PRO A 349 -6.92 3.39 29.81
CA PRO A 349 -7.22 3.08 28.42
C PRO A 349 -6.22 3.72 27.44
N ILE A 350 -6.06 3.15 26.23
CA ILE A 350 -5.10 3.61 25.20
C ILE A 350 -5.45 5.00 24.67
N GLU A 351 -6.75 5.33 24.65
CA GLU A 351 -7.31 6.61 24.22
C GLU A 351 -6.79 7.76 25.09
N VAL A 352 -6.57 7.50 26.39
CA VAL A 352 -5.96 8.47 27.32
C VAL A 352 -4.49 8.69 26.99
N TYR A 353 -3.74 7.63 26.66
CA TYR A 353 -2.36 7.77 26.21
C TYR A 353 -2.24 8.54 24.89
N ARG A 354 -3.13 8.29 23.91
CA ARG A 354 -3.17 9.05 22.65
C ARG A 354 -3.46 10.54 22.92
N GLN A 355 -4.42 10.84 23.80
CA GLN A 355 -4.78 12.22 24.19
C GLN A 355 -3.68 12.93 25.00
N ASP A 356 -2.99 12.24 25.91
CA ASP A 356 -1.85 12.79 26.67
C ASP A 356 -0.65 13.05 25.73
N THR A 357 -0.42 12.18 24.73
CA THR A 357 0.64 12.33 23.72
C THR A 357 0.36 13.51 22.79
N ASP A 358 -0.87 13.66 22.30
CA ASP A 358 -1.33 14.81 21.49
C ASP A 358 -1.04 16.15 22.20
N GLN A 359 -1.34 16.23 23.49
CA GLN A 359 -1.04 17.40 24.34
C GLN A 359 0.46 17.59 24.62
N GLU A 360 1.24 16.51 24.75
CA GLU A 360 2.70 16.61 24.89
C GLU A 360 3.35 17.18 23.63
N LEU A 361 2.94 16.73 22.43
CA LEU A 361 3.45 17.23 21.15
C LEU A 361 3.25 18.74 20.99
N ASP A 362 2.08 19.26 21.35
CA ASP A 362 1.79 20.71 21.33
C ASP A 362 2.66 21.49 22.33
N GLY A 363 2.94 20.90 23.50
CA GLY A 363 3.89 21.45 24.48
C GLY A 363 5.35 21.46 23.98
N LEU A 364 5.76 20.43 23.26
CA LEU A 364 7.08 20.32 22.62
C LEU A 364 7.22 21.32 21.47
N LEU A 365 6.23 21.43 20.57
CA LEU A 365 6.19 22.45 19.51
C LEU A 365 6.22 23.87 20.08
N THR A 366 5.47 24.15 21.14
CA THR A 366 5.50 25.44 21.86
C THR A 366 6.91 25.74 22.41
N THR A 367 7.63 24.72 22.86
CA THR A 367 8.98 24.85 23.44
C THR A 367 10.08 24.99 22.38
N LEU A 368 9.92 24.33 21.23
CA LEU A 368 10.84 24.40 20.08
C LEU A 368 10.70 25.71 19.29
N THR A 369 9.48 26.20 19.08
CA THR A 369 9.16 27.40 18.29
C THR A 369 10.11 28.61 18.51
N PRO A 370 10.44 29.04 19.74
CA PRO A 370 11.30 30.21 19.98
C PRO A 370 12.81 29.95 19.84
N LEU A 371 13.26 28.75 19.48
CA LEU A 371 14.69 28.38 19.47
C LEU A 371 15.39 28.68 18.13
N GLN A 372 14.70 28.48 17.01
CA GLN A 372 15.24 28.61 15.65
C GLN A 372 14.09 28.80 14.66
N ASP A 373 14.28 29.60 13.59
CA ASP A 373 13.22 29.93 12.63
C ASP A 373 12.59 28.66 12.00
N ASN A 374 13.39 27.62 11.75
CA ASN A 374 12.94 26.28 11.33
C ASN A 374 11.80 25.69 12.19
N MET A 375 11.75 26.01 13.48
CA MET A 375 10.75 25.49 14.41
C MET A 375 9.44 26.30 14.40
N THR A 376 9.34 27.37 13.59
CA THR A 376 8.21 28.32 13.61
C THR A 376 6.93 27.68 13.10
N SER A 377 6.96 27.09 11.91
CA SER A 377 5.84 26.40 11.27
C SER A 377 5.95 24.87 11.34
N ALA A 378 6.98 24.34 12.03
CA ALA A 378 7.18 22.90 12.19
C ALA A 378 5.97 22.25 12.90
N VAL A 379 5.44 21.18 12.33
CA VAL A 379 4.35 20.34 12.83
C VAL A 379 4.90 19.07 13.47
N SER A 380 4.04 18.28 14.12
CA SER A 380 4.40 16.97 14.66
C SER A 380 3.19 16.06 14.83
N TRP A 381 3.42 14.76 14.76
CA TRP A 381 2.41 13.72 14.94
C TRP A 381 3.03 12.44 15.51
N PHE A 382 2.21 11.42 15.72
CA PHE A 382 2.65 10.09 16.12
C PHE A 382 1.87 9.03 15.34
N GLY A 383 2.49 7.88 15.10
CA GLY A 383 1.90 6.76 14.36
C GLY A 383 1.09 5.81 15.24
N GLU A 384 1.10 4.53 14.85
CA GLU A 384 0.38 3.47 15.55
C GLU A 384 0.89 3.35 17.00
N THR A 385 0.03 2.83 17.88
CA THR A 385 0.35 2.62 19.29
C THR A 385 0.33 1.15 19.63
N THR A 386 1.50 0.51 19.57
CA THR A 386 1.65 -0.90 19.97
C THR A 386 1.65 -1.02 21.50
N ILE A 387 1.03 -2.07 22.04
CA ILE A 387 0.98 -2.33 23.49
C ILE A 387 1.74 -3.60 23.83
N SER A 388 2.73 -3.48 24.72
CA SER A 388 3.44 -4.61 25.32
C SER A 388 3.31 -4.58 26.85
N GLY A 389 2.39 -5.39 27.37
CA GLY A 389 2.09 -5.48 28.80
C GLY A 389 1.36 -4.24 29.34
N ASP A 390 2.09 -3.34 30.00
CA ASP A 390 1.60 -2.03 30.48
C ASP A 390 2.32 -0.87 29.75
N LEU A 391 3.13 -1.16 28.73
CA LEU A 391 3.84 -0.15 27.93
C LEU A 391 3.08 0.08 26.62
N ALA A 392 2.82 1.34 26.30
CA ALA A 392 2.43 1.78 24.96
C ALA A 392 3.66 2.39 24.26
N THR A 393 3.86 2.06 22.99
CA THR A 393 4.96 2.58 22.17
C THR A 393 4.40 3.16 20.87
N SER A 394 4.87 4.36 20.49
CA SER A 394 4.57 4.98 19.19
C SER A 394 5.81 5.66 18.61
N THR A 395 5.93 5.62 17.28
CA THR A 395 6.87 6.47 16.55
C THR A 395 6.32 7.90 16.52
N VAL A 396 7.07 8.84 17.09
CA VAL A 396 6.80 10.27 17.07
C VAL A 396 7.60 10.91 15.94
N ILE A 397 6.98 11.83 15.20
CA ILE A 397 7.58 12.54 14.07
C ILE A 397 7.40 14.05 14.27
N PHE A 398 8.47 14.83 14.05
CA PHE A 398 8.48 16.28 13.93
C PHE A 398 8.96 16.65 12.54
N GLU A 399 8.25 17.55 11.85
CA GLU A 399 8.63 17.97 10.50
C GLU A 399 8.44 19.47 10.30
N GLY A 400 9.30 20.11 9.52
CA GLY A 400 9.23 21.56 9.33
C GLY A 400 10.13 22.09 8.22
N PRO A 401 10.15 23.41 7.98
CA PRO A 401 10.83 24.01 6.85
C PRO A 401 12.36 23.95 6.96
N TYR A 402 13.05 23.74 5.84
CA TYR A 402 14.51 23.68 5.71
C TYR A 402 14.98 24.18 4.35
N GLU A 403 15.92 25.13 4.32
CA GLU A 403 16.47 25.72 3.09
C GLU A 403 17.98 25.48 3.00
N ALA A 404 18.38 24.42 2.29
CA ALA A 404 19.77 24.01 2.19
C ALA A 404 20.69 25.17 1.79
N THR A 405 21.83 25.34 2.48
CA THR A 405 22.61 26.58 2.32
C THR A 405 23.10 26.74 0.88
N ALA A 406 22.68 27.81 0.20
CA ALA A 406 23.00 28.12 -1.20
C ALA A 406 24.50 28.43 -1.52
N ALA A 407 25.41 27.96 -0.67
CA ALA A 407 26.86 27.92 -0.86
C ALA A 407 27.43 26.48 -0.80
N ASP A 408 26.61 25.49 -0.46
CA ASP A 408 26.96 24.09 -0.52
C ASP A 408 26.94 23.58 -1.97
N VAL A 409 27.93 22.73 -2.26
CA VAL A 409 28.31 22.21 -3.59
C VAL A 409 29.07 20.87 -3.43
N VAL A 410 28.90 20.19 -2.29
CA VAL A 410 29.71 19.03 -1.89
C VAL A 410 28.80 17.81 -1.75
N ALA A 411 28.59 17.12 -2.88
CA ALA A 411 27.79 15.90 -2.93
C ALA A 411 28.20 14.85 -1.88
N PRO A 412 27.25 14.02 -1.40
CA PRO A 412 27.52 12.93 -0.46
C PRO A 412 28.58 11.93 -0.95
N ALA A 413 29.06 11.09 -0.03
CA ALA A 413 29.73 9.85 -0.40
C ALA A 413 28.84 8.98 -1.32
N ALA A 414 29.48 8.26 -2.23
CA ALA A 414 28.78 7.25 -3.03
C ALA A 414 28.30 6.09 -2.13
N PRO A 415 27.07 5.56 -2.35
CA PRO A 415 26.56 4.39 -1.63
C PRO A 415 27.54 3.21 -1.60
N THR A 416 27.55 2.48 -0.50
CA THR A 416 28.47 1.35 -0.26
C THR A 416 27.72 0.09 0.14
N GLY A 417 28.37 -1.07 0.00
CA GLY A 417 27.73 -2.34 0.36
C GLY A 417 26.56 -2.72 -0.56
N VAL A 418 26.54 -2.23 -1.80
CA VAL A 418 25.47 -2.52 -2.75
C VAL A 418 25.43 -4.01 -3.10
N SER A 419 24.30 -4.64 -2.82
CA SER A 419 23.93 -6.01 -3.21
C SER A 419 22.77 -5.98 -4.21
N ALA A 420 22.72 -6.99 -5.09
CA ALA A 420 21.61 -7.24 -6.00
C ALA A 420 21.30 -8.73 -6.03
N GLN A 421 20.03 -9.10 -6.10
CA GLN A 421 19.57 -10.48 -6.17
C GLN A 421 18.34 -10.59 -7.07
N SER A 422 18.33 -11.55 -7.98
CA SER A 422 17.16 -11.86 -8.81
C SER A 422 16.18 -12.79 -8.10
N ALA A 423 14.89 -12.60 -8.38
CA ALA A 423 13.82 -13.53 -8.05
C ALA A 423 12.78 -13.54 -9.18
N SER A 424 12.83 -14.53 -10.08
CA SER A 424 11.84 -14.72 -11.17
C SER A 424 11.42 -13.42 -11.88
N GLY A 425 12.36 -12.76 -12.57
CA GLY A 425 12.11 -11.59 -13.41
C GLY A 425 12.20 -10.25 -12.72
N THR A 426 12.28 -10.21 -11.39
CA THR A 426 12.57 -9.01 -10.61
C THR A 426 14.00 -9.05 -10.06
N VAL A 427 14.52 -7.89 -9.64
CA VAL A 427 15.78 -7.78 -8.89
C VAL A 427 15.61 -6.89 -7.66
N SER A 428 15.82 -7.46 -6.48
CA SER A 428 15.93 -6.71 -5.22
C SER A 428 17.36 -6.20 -5.03
N LEU A 429 17.50 -4.95 -4.60
CA LEU A 429 18.75 -4.24 -4.35
C LEU A 429 18.77 -3.70 -2.92
N THR A 430 19.92 -3.75 -2.26
CA THR A 430 20.12 -3.23 -0.90
C THR A 430 21.49 -2.56 -0.76
N TRP A 431 21.63 -1.55 0.09
CA TRP A 431 22.90 -0.82 0.31
C TRP A 431 23.00 -0.18 1.70
N ASN A 432 24.22 0.15 2.14
CA ASN A 432 24.44 0.82 3.43
C ASN A 432 23.94 2.29 3.42
N PRO A 433 23.39 2.80 4.54
CA PRO A 433 23.02 4.21 4.68
C PRO A 433 24.16 5.21 4.46
N SER A 434 23.85 6.35 3.86
CA SER A 434 24.75 7.51 3.76
C SER A 434 25.08 8.08 5.15
N PRO A 435 26.36 8.34 5.48
CA PRO A 435 26.77 8.88 6.78
C PRO A 435 26.60 10.40 6.93
N GLU A 436 26.27 11.12 5.86
CA GLU A 436 26.07 12.57 5.85
C GLU A 436 24.74 13.00 6.51
N VAL A 437 24.77 14.05 7.35
CA VAL A 437 23.58 14.56 8.07
C VAL A 437 22.70 15.43 7.16
N ASP A 438 23.25 15.89 6.04
CA ASP A 438 22.61 16.64 4.97
C ASP A 438 22.11 15.73 3.82
N TRP A 439 22.26 14.40 3.94
CA TRP A 439 21.69 13.43 3.01
C TRP A 439 20.15 13.54 2.95
N SER A 440 19.61 13.38 1.74
CA SER A 440 18.20 13.50 1.44
C SER A 440 17.58 12.24 0.85
N ALA A 441 18.28 11.55 -0.06
CA ALA A 441 17.70 10.51 -0.90
C ALA A 441 18.73 9.69 -1.71
N TYR A 442 18.24 8.67 -2.43
CA TYR A 442 18.97 7.93 -3.45
C TYR A 442 18.28 7.92 -4.83
N HIS A 443 19.06 7.62 -5.87
CA HIS A 443 18.58 7.17 -7.17
C HIS A 443 19.23 5.84 -7.57
N VAL A 444 18.46 4.96 -8.21
CA VAL A 444 18.93 3.66 -8.72
C VAL A 444 18.97 3.68 -10.24
N TYR A 445 20.05 3.15 -10.80
CA TYR A 445 20.31 3.09 -12.24
C TYR A 445 20.69 1.66 -12.69
N ARG A 446 20.29 1.27 -13.90
CA ARG A 446 20.46 -0.07 -14.49
C ARG A 446 21.09 -0.01 -15.88
N SER A 447 21.86 -1.01 -16.28
CA SER A 447 22.28 -1.25 -17.67
C SER A 447 22.32 -2.75 -18.01
N GLU A 448 22.15 -3.05 -19.30
CA GLU A 448 22.46 -4.36 -19.91
C GLU A 448 23.97 -4.49 -20.26
N ILE A 449 24.80 -3.49 -19.91
CA ILE A 449 26.19 -3.39 -20.32
C ILE A 449 27.07 -2.96 -19.13
N ALA A 450 28.11 -3.76 -18.84
CA ALA A 450 29.14 -3.44 -17.85
C ALA A 450 29.78 -2.06 -18.06
N GLY A 451 29.73 -1.20 -17.05
CA GLY A 451 30.19 0.19 -17.10
C GLY A 451 29.25 1.14 -17.86
N GLY A 452 28.00 0.73 -18.10
CA GLY A 452 26.95 1.54 -18.68
C GLY A 452 27.00 1.70 -20.22
N PRO A 453 26.20 2.64 -20.78
CA PRO A 453 25.44 3.67 -20.07
C PRO A 453 24.28 3.09 -19.26
N TYR A 454 24.04 3.65 -18.08
CA TYR A 454 22.90 3.28 -17.24
C TYR A 454 21.68 4.17 -17.53
N GLU A 455 20.49 3.60 -17.37
CA GLU A 455 19.19 4.28 -17.35
C GLU A 455 18.70 4.39 -15.90
N ARG A 456 18.04 5.50 -15.54
CA ARG A 456 17.54 5.71 -14.18
C ARG A 456 16.17 5.05 -14.03
N LEU A 457 16.05 4.11 -13.09
CA LEU A 457 14.78 3.43 -12.81
C LEU A 457 13.87 4.30 -11.93
N THR A 458 14.47 4.89 -10.89
CA THR A 458 13.74 5.69 -9.90
C THR A 458 13.28 7.03 -10.51
N LEU A 459 11.99 7.18 -10.78
CA LEU A 459 11.41 8.44 -11.28
C LEU A 459 11.41 9.50 -10.19
N LEU A 460 10.85 9.18 -9.03
CA LEU A 460 11.03 9.90 -7.77
C LEU A 460 12.34 9.48 -7.08
N THR A 461 12.65 10.13 -5.97
CA THR A 461 13.80 9.83 -5.10
C THR A 461 13.43 8.83 -3.99
N LEU A 462 14.32 7.88 -3.69
CA LEU A 462 14.13 6.88 -2.63
C LEU A 462 14.66 7.37 -1.27
N TRP A 463 13.98 6.98 -0.18
CA TRP A 463 14.43 7.22 1.20
C TRP A 463 14.86 5.95 1.92
N GLU A 464 14.34 4.79 1.53
CA GLU A 464 14.84 3.49 1.99
C GLU A 464 16.23 3.20 1.42
N ASN A 465 16.85 2.19 2.02
CA ASN A 465 18.15 1.65 1.66
C ASN A 465 18.04 0.36 0.82
N GLU A 466 16.89 0.19 0.18
CA GLU A 466 16.51 -0.92 -0.69
C GLU A 466 15.67 -0.45 -1.88
N PHE A 467 15.56 -1.29 -2.92
CA PHE A 467 14.72 -1.07 -4.10
C PHE A 467 14.43 -2.40 -4.81
N ILE A 468 13.22 -2.58 -5.34
CA ILE A 468 12.85 -3.75 -6.16
C ILE A 468 12.62 -3.30 -7.60
N ASP A 469 13.49 -3.72 -8.50
CA ASP A 469 13.30 -3.59 -9.94
C ASP A 469 12.35 -4.69 -10.43
N MET A 470 11.05 -4.39 -10.45
CA MET A 470 10.02 -5.31 -10.93
C MET A 470 10.07 -5.53 -12.46
N ASP A 471 10.71 -4.61 -13.20
CA ASP A 471 10.85 -4.63 -14.66
C ASP A 471 12.27 -5.10 -15.10
N ALA A 472 12.98 -5.87 -14.25
CA ALA A 472 14.33 -6.35 -14.54
C ALA A 472 14.38 -7.31 -15.75
N GLY A 473 13.42 -8.24 -15.85
CA GLY A 473 13.29 -9.16 -16.98
C GLY A 473 14.33 -10.29 -16.96
N MET A 474 15.06 -10.49 -18.06
CA MET A 474 16.02 -11.60 -18.23
C MET A 474 17.37 -11.15 -18.76
N GLY A 475 18.45 -11.66 -18.15
CA GLY A 475 19.83 -11.52 -18.60
C GLY A 475 20.77 -10.92 -17.55
N GLU A 476 22.04 -10.76 -17.92
CA GLU A 476 23.07 -10.12 -17.10
C GLU A 476 22.82 -8.60 -16.99
N LEU A 477 22.47 -8.14 -15.78
CA LEU A 477 22.11 -6.75 -15.46
C LEU A 477 23.12 -6.13 -14.49
N TYR A 478 23.36 -4.83 -14.69
CA TYR A 478 24.38 -4.05 -14.00
C TYR A 478 23.74 -2.84 -13.32
N TYR A 479 23.92 -2.69 -12.01
CA TYR A 479 23.28 -1.62 -11.24
C TYR A 479 24.30 -0.74 -10.53
N VAL A 480 24.00 0.56 -10.47
CA VAL A 480 24.69 1.57 -9.66
C VAL A 480 23.69 2.48 -8.96
N ILE A 481 24.09 3.02 -7.82
CA ILE A 481 23.25 3.85 -6.96
C ILE A 481 23.99 5.15 -6.66
N THR A 482 23.28 6.27 -6.62
CA THR A 482 23.79 7.57 -6.18
C THR A 482 23.05 8.03 -4.93
N ALA A 483 23.70 8.88 -4.13
CA ALA A 483 23.12 9.58 -3.00
C ALA A 483 23.00 11.08 -3.32
N ILE A 484 21.94 11.72 -2.82
CA ILE A 484 21.63 13.13 -3.07
C ILE A 484 21.50 13.85 -1.72
N ASP A 485 22.08 15.04 -1.61
CA ASP A 485 21.91 15.92 -0.45
C ASP A 485 20.70 16.85 -0.59
N ALA A 486 20.31 17.51 0.50
CA ALA A 486 19.21 18.48 0.49
C ALA A 486 19.50 19.75 -0.36
N SER A 487 20.75 19.96 -0.80
CA SER A 487 21.14 21.02 -1.75
C SER A 487 20.95 20.59 -3.22
N GLY A 488 20.65 19.31 -3.47
CA GLY A 488 20.50 18.72 -4.81
C GLY A 488 21.82 18.34 -5.48
N ASN A 489 22.94 18.22 -4.75
CA ASN A 489 24.17 17.65 -5.31
C ASN A 489 24.09 16.10 -5.28
N GLU A 490 24.23 15.48 -6.43
CA GLU A 490 24.26 14.02 -6.59
C GLU A 490 25.71 13.49 -6.50
N SER A 491 25.88 12.37 -5.78
CA SER A 491 27.17 11.69 -5.62
C SER A 491 27.69 11.13 -6.93
N ILE A 492 28.95 10.66 -6.94
CA ILE A 492 29.37 9.71 -7.98
C ILE A 492 28.64 8.38 -7.78
N GLU A 493 28.54 7.59 -8.85
CA GLU A 493 28.03 6.22 -8.84
C GLU A 493 28.72 5.37 -7.76
N SER A 494 27.95 4.45 -7.15
CA SER A 494 28.44 3.41 -6.26
C SER A 494 29.48 2.49 -6.93
N SER A 495 29.94 1.47 -6.20
CA SER A 495 30.47 0.30 -6.90
C SER A 495 29.35 -0.35 -7.70
N GLU A 496 29.64 -0.73 -8.96
CA GLU A 496 28.75 -1.51 -9.81
C GLU A 496 28.54 -2.90 -9.22
N VAL A 497 27.29 -3.33 -9.13
CA VAL A 497 26.90 -4.71 -8.83
C VAL A 497 26.32 -5.36 -10.09
N VAL A 498 26.60 -6.65 -10.29
CA VAL A 498 26.11 -7.43 -11.43
C VAL A 498 25.30 -8.62 -10.93
N VAL A 499 24.20 -8.91 -11.60
CA VAL A 499 23.30 -10.03 -11.32
C VAL A 499 22.80 -10.63 -12.64
N GLU A 500 22.71 -11.95 -12.74
CA GLU A 500 21.97 -12.59 -13.82
C GLU A 500 20.50 -12.66 -13.40
N SER A 501 19.61 -11.93 -14.08
CA SER A 501 18.18 -12.00 -13.85
C SER A 501 17.57 -13.17 -14.63
N THR A 502 16.90 -14.08 -13.93
CA THR A 502 16.19 -15.22 -14.53
C THR A 502 14.69 -15.06 -14.31
N ILE A 503 13.89 -15.45 -15.31
CA ILE A 503 12.46 -15.70 -15.13
C ILE A 503 12.31 -17.21 -14.98
N ASP A 504 11.87 -17.67 -13.81
CA ASP A 504 11.80 -19.09 -13.50
C ASP A 504 10.36 -19.64 -13.60
N ILE A 505 9.37 -18.78 -13.88
CA ILE A 505 7.96 -19.13 -14.03
C ILE A 505 7.52 -19.01 -15.50
N LEU A 506 7.07 -20.11 -16.12
CA LEU A 506 6.44 -20.12 -17.45
C LEU A 506 4.95 -20.43 -17.33
N VAL A 507 4.08 -19.46 -17.62
CA VAL A 507 2.62 -19.69 -17.67
C VAL A 507 2.19 -19.95 -19.11
N ILE A 508 1.64 -21.14 -19.37
CA ILE A 508 1.22 -21.57 -20.72
C ILE A 508 -0.30 -21.57 -20.83
N ASN A 509 -0.85 -20.85 -21.82
CA ASN A 509 -2.29 -20.88 -22.07
C ASN A 509 -2.75 -22.24 -22.64
N GLY A 510 -3.29 -23.11 -21.78
CA GLY A 510 -3.92 -24.38 -22.16
C GLY A 510 -5.37 -24.27 -22.63
N HIS A 511 -5.91 -23.07 -22.85
CA HIS A 511 -7.31 -22.85 -23.25
C HIS A 511 -7.46 -21.83 -24.38
N TYR A 512 -7.99 -22.27 -25.53
CA TYR A 512 -8.43 -21.34 -26.58
C TYR A 512 -9.71 -20.63 -26.13
N ASP A 513 -9.55 -19.40 -25.65
CA ASP A 513 -10.63 -18.53 -25.20
C ASP A 513 -11.30 -17.80 -26.38
N SER A 514 -12.63 -17.71 -26.34
CA SER A 514 -13.38 -16.70 -27.10
C SER A 514 -14.62 -16.22 -26.32
N ALA A 515 -14.51 -16.20 -24.99
CA ALA A 515 -15.61 -16.12 -24.03
C ALA A 515 -15.25 -15.50 -22.66
N GLY A 516 -13.97 -15.24 -22.36
CA GLY A 516 -13.52 -14.63 -21.11
C GLY A 516 -13.59 -15.56 -19.89
N SER A 517 -13.15 -16.82 -20.03
CA SER A 517 -13.23 -17.83 -18.96
C SER A 517 -12.13 -17.69 -17.89
N GLY A 518 -11.12 -16.85 -18.13
CA GLY A 518 -10.18 -16.37 -17.12
C GLY A 518 -9.17 -17.38 -16.57
N TYR A 519 -9.08 -18.59 -17.14
CA TYR A 519 -8.18 -19.66 -16.66
C TYR A 519 -6.71 -19.22 -16.61
N TYR A 520 -6.24 -18.66 -17.73
CA TYR A 520 -4.88 -18.16 -17.91
C TYR A 520 -4.67 -16.85 -17.14
N THR A 521 -5.57 -15.89 -17.33
CA THR A 521 -5.58 -14.58 -16.65
C THR A 521 -5.56 -14.69 -15.12
N SER A 522 -6.21 -15.69 -14.52
CA SER A 522 -6.19 -15.87 -13.06
C SER A 522 -4.83 -16.32 -12.52
N TYR A 523 -3.95 -16.90 -13.35
CA TYR A 523 -2.55 -17.10 -12.97
C TYR A 523 -1.79 -15.79 -13.08
N LEU A 524 -1.90 -15.10 -14.23
CA LEU A 524 -1.16 -13.84 -14.48
C LEU A 524 -1.43 -12.82 -13.38
N ASN A 525 -2.71 -12.44 -13.18
CA ASN A 525 -3.14 -11.52 -12.14
C ASN A 525 -2.70 -11.92 -10.73
N SER A 526 -2.59 -13.22 -10.43
CA SER A 526 -2.18 -13.67 -9.10
C SER A 526 -0.65 -13.59 -8.92
N LEU A 527 0.14 -13.77 -9.98
CA LEU A 527 1.58 -13.56 -9.98
C LEU A 527 1.92 -12.06 -9.96
N ASP A 528 1.17 -11.24 -10.72
CA ASP A 528 1.24 -9.77 -10.67
C ASP A 528 1.02 -9.27 -9.22
N THR A 529 -0.02 -9.76 -8.54
CA THR A 529 -0.30 -9.44 -7.12
C THR A 529 0.73 -10.00 -6.13
N LEU A 530 1.50 -11.03 -6.51
CA LEU A 530 2.61 -11.57 -5.71
C LEU A 530 3.95 -10.86 -6.00
N GLY A 531 4.00 -9.89 -6.92
CA GLY A 531 5.24 -9.26 -7.36
C GLY A 531 6.20 -10.19 -8.12
N LEU A 532 5.69 -11.28 -8.69
CA LEU A 532 6.47 -12.32 -9.36
C LEU A 532 6.42 -12.17 -10.87
N GLY A 533 7.57 -12.01 -11.52
CA GLY A 533 7.68 -12.03 -12.97
C GLY A 533 7.53 -13.43 -13.57
N TYR A 534 7.00 -13.49 -14.78
CA TYR A 534 6.74 -14.74 -15.50
C TYR A 534 6.84 -14.56 -17.01
N GLN A 535 7.13 -15.64 -17.72
CA GLN A 535 6.91 -15.69 -19.16
C GLN A 535 5.47 -16.11 -19.44
N ALA A 536 4.71 -15.20 -20.04
CA ALA A 536 3.45 -15.50 -20.69
C ALA A 536 3.71 -16.24 -22.03
N TRP A 537 3.03 -17.37 -22.28
CA TRP A 537 3.07 -18.04 -23.58
C TRP A 537 1.69 -18.53 -24.03
N ASP A 538 1.15 -17.95 -25.11
CA ASP A 538 -0.07 -18.43 -25.76
C ASP A 538 0.25 -19.28 -27.00
N PRO A 539 0.05 -20.61 -26.95
CA PRO A 539 0.43 -21.48 -28.07
C PRO A 539 -0.49 -21.41 -29.29
N PHE A 540 -1.51 -20.55 -29.27
CA PHE A 540 -2.36 -20.19 -30.41
C PHE A 540 -1.94 -18.87 -31.06
N ILE A 541 -1.09 -18.06 -30.40
CA ILE A 541 -0.55 -16.78 -30.89
C ILE A 541 0.95 -16.89 -31.18
N ASP A 542 1.74 -17.26 -30.17
CA ASP A 542 3.21 -17.19 -30.17
C ASP A 542 3.85 -18.40 -30.87
N GLY A 543 3.19 -19.56 -30.76
CA GLY A 543 3.57 -20.79 -31.46
C GLY A 543 3.50 -22.04 -30.57
N PRO A 544 3.68 -23.24 -31.16
CA PRO A 544 3.62 -24.48 -30.39
C PRO A 544 4.72 -24.51 -29.32
N VAL A 545 4.35 -24.90 -28.10
CA VAL A 545 5.30 -25.27 -27.04
C VAL A 545 6.26 -26.34 -27.58
N THR A 546 7.56 -26.17 -27.36
CA THR A 546 8.61 -27.12 -27.80
C THR A 546 9.51 -27.52 -26.64
N THR A 547 10.32 -28.58 -26.84
CA THR A 547 11.33 -29.01 -25.87
C THR A 547 12.32 -27.87 -25.57
N GLU A 548 12.70 -27.07 -26.57
CA GLU A 548 13.61 -25.94 -26.39
C GLU A 548 13.05 -24.81 -25.52
N LEU A 549 11.72 -24.60 -25.50
CA LEU A 549 11.08 -23.64 -24.59
C LEU A 549 11.05 -24.19 -23.16
N LEU A 550 10.59 -25.43 -22.98
CA LEU A 550 10.50 -26.05 -21.64
C LEU A 550 11.88 -26.25 -20.99
N ALA A 551 12.93 -26.48 -21.80
CA ALA A 551 14.31 -26.63 -21.33
C ALA A 551 14.93 -25.34 -20.76
N LEU A 552 14.28 -24.18 -20.86
CA LEU A 552 14.69 -22.96 -20.15
C LEU A 552 14.24 -22.96 -18.69
N TYR A 553 13.24 -23.79 -18.33
CA TYR A 553 12.54 -23.77 -17.04
C TYR A 553 12.82 -25.02 -16.19
N THR A 554 13.94 -25.73 -16.40
CA THR A 554 14.24 -26.97 -15.65
C THR A 554 14.59 -26.72 -14.19
N GLU A 555 15.21 -25.58 -13.87
CA GLU A 555 15.42 -25.15 -12.48
C GLU A 555 14.20 -24.38 -11.91
N GLY A 556 13.18 -24.13 -12.74
CA GLY A 556 12.00 -23.34 -12.43
C GLY A 556 10.70 -24.14 -12.44
N VAL A 557 9.58 -23.48 -12.78
CA VAL A 557 8.24 -24.07 -12.83
C VAL A 557 7.48 -23.72 -14.12
N VAL A 558 6.88 -24.74 -14.72
CA VAL A 558 5.89 -24.60 -15.79
C VAL A 558 4.49 -24.69 -15.22
N MET A 559 3.69 -23.63 -15.40
CA MET A 559 2.29 -23.57 -14.97
C MET A 559 1.36 -23.68 -16.18
N TRP A 560 0.57 -24.75 -16.25
CA TRP A 560 -0.27 -25.05 -17.42
C TRP A 560 -1.76 -25.21 -17.04
N PRO A 561 -2.51 -24.09 -16.96
CA PRO A 561 -3.97 -24.13 -16.82
C PRO A 561 -4.66 -24.67 -18.09
N ILE A 562 -5.34 -25.81 -17.97
CA ILE A 562 -6.04 -26.52 -19.06
C ILE A 562 -7.54 -26.30 -18.98
N GLY A 563 -8.11 -25.73 -20.04
CA GLY A 563 -9.54 -25.44 -20.12
C GLY A 563 -10.36 -26.48 -20.89
N TYR A 564 -11.67 -26.19 -20.99
CA TYR A 564 -12.69 -27.13 -21.45
C TYR A 564 -12.57 -27.60 -22.93
N PHE A 565 -13.02 -28.83 -23.20
CA PHE A 565 -13.11 -29.45 -24.53
C PHE A 565 -14.10 -28.74 -25.46
N SER A 566 -13.61 -27.83 -26.31
CA SER A 566 -14.39 -27.38 -27.47
C SER A 566 -14.30 -28.40 -28.62
N THR A 567 -15.34 -28.50 -29.46
CA THR A 567 -15.40 -29.47 -30.57
C THR A 567 -14.32 -29.27 -31.66
N ASN A 568 -13.56 -28.17 -31.57
CA ASN A 568 -12.55 -27.79 -32.55
C ASN A 568 -11.11 -28.05 -32.05
N PHE A 569 -10.93 -28.24 -30.74
CA PHE A 569 -9.63 -28.50 -30.09
C PHE A 569 -9.75 -29.73 -29.16
N PRO A 570 -9.92 -30.95 -29.72
CA PRO A 570 -10.38 -32.12 -28.96
C PRO A 570 -9.30 -32.82 -28.10
N ASP A 571 -8.10 -32.24 -27.95
CA ASP A 571 -6.94 -32.95 -27.38
C ASP A 571 -5.89 -32.00 -26.77
N GLN A 572 -6.24 -31.25 -25.70
CA GLN A 572 -5.35 -30.24 -25.10
C GLN A 572 -4.10 -30.84 -24.44
N LEU A 573 -4.15 -32.07 -23.93
CA LEU A 573 -2.98 -32.88 -23.59
C LEU A 573 -2.87 -34.10 -24.51
N GLY A 574 -2.85 -33.84 -25.82
CA GLY A 574 -2.58 -34.90 -26.79
C GLY A 574 -1.18 -35.49 -26.65
N ALA A 575 -0.98 -36.68 -27.22
CA ALA A 575 0.23 -37.49 -27.05
C ALA A 575 1.57 -36.75 -27.33
N VAL A 576 1.56 -35.69 -28.14
CA VAL A 576 2.73 -34.81 -28.36
C VAL A 576 3.03 -33.94 -27.13
N ARG A 577 2.01 -33.29 -26.54
CA ARG A 577 2.17 -32.49 -25.32
C ARG A 577 2.45 -33.37 -24.10
N GLN A 578 1.87 -34.57 -24.03
CA GLN A 578 2.26 -35.57 -23.01
C GLN A 578 3.74 -35.94 -23.14
N ALA A 579 4.25 -36.15 -24.36
CA ALA A 579 5.66 -36.46 -24.58
C ALA A 579 6.59 -35.30 -24.16
N LEU A 580 6.22 -34.05 -24.48
CA LEU A 580 6.95 -32.85 -24.05
C LEU A 580 6.99 -32.73 -22.52
N LEU A 581 5.86 -32.91 -21.83
CA LEU A 581 5.83 -32.88 -20.36
C LEU A 581 6.65 -34.01 -19.74
N MET A 582 6.57 -35.24 -20.27
CA MET A 582 7.41 -36.34 -19.78
C MET A 582 8.90 -36.11 -20.03
N GLU A 583 9.29 -35.45 -21.13
CA GLU A 583 10.68 -35.06 -21.41
C GLU A 583 11.17 -33.97 -20.45
N TYR A 584 10.33 -32.98 -20.16
CA TYR A 584 10.61 -31.90 -19.19
C TYR A 584 10.75 -32.40 -17.75
N LEU A 585 9.81 -33.26 -17.30
CA LEU A 585 9.86 -33.90 -15.98
C LEU A 585 11.07 -34.85 -15.86
N GLN A 586 11.46 -35.55 -16.95
CA GLN A 586 12.72 -36.33 -16.99
C GLN A 586 13.98 -35.47 -16.89
N SER A 587 13.92 -34.17 -17.19
CA SER A 587 15.02 -33.21 -16.99
C SER A 587 14.99 -32.49 -15.65
N GLY A 588 14.06 -32.83 -14.75
CA GLY A 588 13.96 -32.30 -13.38
C GLY A 588 13.03 -31.10 -13.19
N GLY A 589 12.40 -30.62 -14.27
CA GLY A 589 11.56 -29.42 -14.24
C GLY A 589 10.23 -29.59 -13.49
N ASN A 590 9.79 -28.53 -12.80
CA ASN A 590 8.61 -28.57 -11.91
C ASN A 590 7.32 -28.17 -12.65
N LEU A 591 6.19 -28.78 -12.30
CA LEU A 591 4.93 -28.64 -13.06
C LEU A 591 3.71 -28.34 -12.17
N VAL A 592 3.06 -27.19 -12.36
CA VAL A 592 1.66 -26.98 -11.93
C VAL A 592 0.74 -27.31 -13.09
N LEU A 593 -0.12 -28.32 -12.91
CA LEU A 593 -1.18 -28.68 -13.84
C LEU A 593 -2.54 -28.41 -13.19
N SER A 594 -3.40 -27.60 -13.80
CA SER A 594 -4.69 -27.25 -13.21
C SER A 594 -5.82 -27.17 -14.23
N GLY A 595 -7.06 -27.28 -13.77
CA GLY A 595 -8.23 -26.99 -14.60
C GLY A 595 -9.36 -28.02 -14.55
N ALA A 596 -10.52 -27.55 -15.02
CA ALA A 596 -11.83 -28.23 -15.00
C ALA A 596 -11.86 -29.72 -15.38
N PHE A 597 -10.98 -30.11 -16.28
CA PHE A 597 -10.83 -31.48 -16.79
C PHE A 597 -9.36 -31.77 -17.12
N ALA A 598 -8.40 -31.18 -16.39
CA ALA A 598 -6.98 -31.25 -16.71
C ALA A 598 -6.41 -32.68 -16.76
N THR A 599 -7.04 -33.59 -16.01
CA THR A 599 -6.73 -35.02 -15.91
C THR A 599 -7.54 -35.91 -16.88
N ALA A 600 -8.50 -35.35 -17.62
CA ALA A 600 -9.43 -36.15 -18.42
C ALA A 600 -8.74 -36.87 -19.58
N TYR A 601 -9.07 -38.15 -19.73
CA TYR A 601 -8.44 -39.10 -20.69
C TYR A 601 -6.95 -39.38 -20.42
N LEU A 602 -6.41 -38.98 -19.27
CA LEU A 602 -5.04 -39.31 -18.87
C LEU A 602 -4.92 -40.65 -18.11
N ASP A 603 -6.03 -41.25 -17.67
CA ASP A 603 -6.11 -42.43 -16.79
C ASP A 603 -5.12 -43.58 -17.11
N ASP A 604 -5.04 -43.99 -18.39
CA ASP A 604 -4.16 -45.07 -18.88
C ASP A 604 -2.81 -44.56 -19.44
N THR A 605 -2.49 -43.26 -19.30
CA THR A 605 -1.31 -42.64 -19.94
C THR A 605 -0.03 -42.79 -19.10
N PRO A 606 1.15 -42.86 -19.73
CA PRO A 606 2.40 -42.92 -18.98
C PRO A 606 2.69 -41.68 -18.12
N LEU A 607 2.25 -40.49 -18.56
CA LEU A 607 2.37 -39.23 -17.82
C LEU A 607 1.67 -39.33 -16.45
N PHE A 608 0.40 -39.70 -16.48
CA PHE A 608 -0.45 -39.80 -15.28
C PHE A 608 0.01 -40.90 -14.32
N THR A 609 0.40 -42.05 -14.87
CA THR A 609 0.71 -43.26 -14.07
C THR A 609 2.16 -43.40 -13.60
N ASN A 610 3.14 -42.78 -14.29
CA ASN A 610 4.58 -42.96 -13.97
C ASN A 610 5.34 -41.67 -13.64
N TYR A 611 4.71 -40.49 -13.74
CA TYR A 611 5.32 -39.20 -13.34
C TYR A 611 4.45 -38.49 -12.31
N LEU A 612 3.14 -38.41 -12.55
CA LEU A 612 2.19 -37.80 -11.59
C LEU A 612 1.69 -38.82 -10.54
N PHE A 613 1.88 -40.12 -10.78
CA PHE A 613 1.45 -41.24 -9.93
C PHE A 613 -0.01 -41.17 -9.46
N LEU A 614 -0.92 -40.83 -10.38
CA LEU A 614 -2.35 -40.62 -10.12
C LEU A 614 -3.23 -41.75 -10.65
N GLN A 615 -4.41 -41.89 -10.04
CA GLN A 615 -5.61 -42.48 -10.63
C GLN A 615 -6.78 -41.52 -10.43
N HIS A 616 -7.62 -41.37 -11.45
CA HIS A 616 -8.86 -40.62 -11.34
C HIS A 616 -9.97 -41.49 -10.71
N GLU A 617 -10.67 -40.99 -9.69
CA GLU A 617 -11.81 -41.68 -9.07
C GLU A 617 -13.15 -41.24 -9.67
N GLN A 618 -13.51 -39.95 -9.58
CA GLN A 618 -14.83 -39.46 -10.00
C GLN A 618 -14.88 -37.98 -10.41
N TRP A 619 -15.85 -37.67 -11.28
CA TRP A 619 -16.11 -36.37 -11.87
C TRP A 619 -17.27 -35.63 -11.18
N SER A 620 -17.20 -34.29 -11.16
CA SER A 620 -18.25 -33.37 -10.70
C SER A 620 -18.59 -33.53 -9.21
N MET A 621 -17.67 -33.08 -8.36
CA MET A 621 -17.84 -33.04 -6.91
C MET A 621 -18.69 -31.83 -6.51
N ASP A 622 -19.95 -32.05 -6.09
CA ASP A 622 -20.81 -30.98 -5.55
C ASP A 622 -20.36 -30.51 -4.14
N LEU A 623 -19.10 -30.09 -3.98
CA LEU A 623 -18.44 -29.69 -2.73
C LEU A 623 -17.58 -28.43 -2.96
N PRO A 624 -18.07 -27.22 -2.62
CA PRO A 624 -17.34 -25.97 -2.85
C PRO A 624 -16.20 -25.70 -1.86
N GLY A 625 -16.13 -26.38 -0.72
CA GLY A 625 -15.07 -26.18 0.27
C GLY A 625 -13.87 -27.10 0.02
N LEU A 626 -12.67 -26.59 0.27
CA LEU A 626 -11.39 -27.31 0.22
C LEU A 626 -10.68 -27.19 1.57
N ILE A 627 -10.09 -28.28 2.06
CA ILE A 627 -9.32 -28.32 3.29
C ILE A 627 -7.96 -28.95 2.99
N GLY A 628 -6.88 -28.32 3.46
CA GLY A 628 -5.53 -28.81 3.35
C GLY A 628 -5.24 -30.05 4.22
N GLU A 629 -4.34 -30.91 3.77
CA GLU A 629 -3.86 -32.04 4.57
C GLU A 629 -2.76 -31.58 5.54
N ALA A 630 -2.91 -31.94 6.81
CA ALA A 630 -2.03 -31.45 7.87
C ALA A 630 -0.58 -31.93 7.70
N GLY A 631 0.36 -30.99 7.66
CA GLY A 631 1.79 -31.22 7.44
C GLY A 631 2.21 -31.47 5.98
N ASP A 632 1.35 -31.19 5.00
CA ASP A 632 1.74 -31.11 3.58
C ASP A 632 2.32 -29.71 3.27
N PRO A 633 3.43 -29.57 2.52
CA PRO A 633 4.08 -28.27 2.32
C PRO A 633 3.27 -27.26 1.50
N VAL A 634 2.31 -27.71 0.68
CA VAL A 634 1.36 -26.82 0.01
C VAL A 634 0.05 -26.75 0.82
N GLY A 635 -0.37 -27.88 1.38
CA GLY A 635 -1.65 -28.03 2.07
C GLY A 635 -1.75 -27.46 3.47
N ASP A 636 -0.67 -27.39 4.27
CA ASP A 636 -0.84 -27.31 5.73
C ASP A 636 -1.61 -26.06 6.20
N SER A 637 -2.59 -26.29 7.06
CA SER A 637 -3.57 -25.31 7.56
C SER A 637 -4.43 -24.57 6.52
N LEU A 638 -4.41 -24.94 5.22
CA LEU A 638 -5.26 -24.32 4.21
C LEU A 638 -6.77 -24.59 4.40
N SER A 639 -7.57 -23.56 4.10
CA SER A 639 -9.04 -23.62 4.04
C SER A 639 -9.53 -22.74 2.90
N LEU A 640 -9.72 -23.31 1.69
CA LEU A 640 -10.05 -22.56 0.48
C LEU A 640 -11.53 -22.77 0.05
N GLN A 641 -12.08 -21.81 -0.68
CA GLN A 641 -13.44 -21.80 -1.19
C GLN A 641 -13.50 -21.68 -2.72
N LEU A 642 -14.04 -22.71 -3.36
CA LEU A 642 -14.45 -22.69 -4.76
C LEU A 642 -15.82 -22.02 -4.89
N SER A 643 -15.95 -21.13 -5.87
CA SER A 643 -17.17 -20.39 -6.20
C SER A 643 -18.38 -21.27 -6.51
N ASN A 644 -18.17 -22.54 -6.88
CA ASN A 644 -19.22 -23.56 -7.06
C ASN A 644 -18.63 -24.98 -7.16
N GLY A 645 -19.49 -26.00 -7.08
CA GLY A 645 -19.17 -27.43 -7.21
C GLY A 645 -18.94 -27.95 -8.64
N VAL A 646 -18.99 -27.10 -9.67
CA VAL A 646 -18.82 -27.54 -11.06
C VAL A 646 -17.34 -27.58 -11.39
N TYR A 647 -16.94 -28.45 -12.33
CA TYR A 647 -15.56 -28.53 -12.84
C TYR A 647 -14.50 -28.99 -11.84
N GLN A 648 -14.89 -29.94 -10.99
CA GLN A 648 -14.09 -30.59 -9.96
C GLN A 648 -13.96 -32.10 -10.23
N SER A 649 -12.87 -32.74 -9.82
CA SER A 649 -12.71 -34.21 -9.84
C SER A 649 -11.89 -34.73 -8.66
N GLU A 650 -12.10 -35.98 -8.24
CA GLU A 650 -11.37 -36.58 -7.12
C GLU A 650 -10.24 -37.49 -7.63
N LEU A 651 -9.03 -37.29 -7.11
CA LEU A 651 -7.81 -37.98 -7.54
C LEU A 651 -7.22 -38.84 -6.42
N THR A 652 -6.97 -40.13 -6.68
CA THR A 652 -6.17 -41.00 -5.81
C THR A 652 -4.68 -40.81 -6.11
N ALA A 653 -3.91 -40.48 -5.08
CA ALA A 653 -2.45 -40.41 -5.13
C ALA A 653 -1.80 -41.77 -4.79
N PHE A 654 -0.71 -42.13 -5.47
CA PHE A 654 0.12 -43.27 -5.10
C PHE A 654 1.57 -42.82 -4.83
N PRO A 655 2.25 -43.32 -3.78
CA PRO A 655 3.63 -42.96 -3.50
C PRO A 655 4.55 -43.11 -4.73
N PRO A 656 5.36 -42.08 -5.08
CA PRO A 656 5.71 -40.92 -4.26
C PRO A 656 4.68 -39.78 -4.15
N ALA A 657 3.61 -39.76 -4.95
CA ALA A 657 2.58 -38.73 -4.85
C ALA A 657 1.78 -38.80 -3.54
N GLN A 658 1.40 -37.63 -3.03
CA GLN A 658 0.70 -37.40 -1.77
C GLN A 658 -0.42 -36.38 -1.98
N LYS A 659 -1.53 -36.56 -1.27
CA LYS A 659 -2.66 -35.62 -1.31
C LYS A 659 -2.30 -34.38 -0.50
N ALA A 660 -2.38 -33.20 -1.12
CA ALA A 660 -2.14 -31.91 -0.49
C ALA A 660 -3.43 -31.23 -0.01
N ILE A 661 -4.50 -31.33 -0.80
CA ILE A 661 -5.79 -30.69 -0.51
C ILE A 661 -6.91 -31.70 -0.77
N ALA A 662 -7.88 -31.77 0.14
CA ALA A 662 -9.11 -32.55 0.03
C ALA A 662 -10.34 -31.64 -0.15
N TYR A 663 -11.44 -32.22 -0.61
CA TYR A 663 -12.75 -31.57 -0.57
C TYR A 663 -13.36 -31.66 0.83
N ASP A 664 -13.91 -30.56 1.33
CA ASP A 664 -14.65 -30.55 2.60
C ASP A 664 -15.98 -31.33 2.47
N PRO A 665 -16.16 -32.44 3.21
CA PRO A 665 -17.40 -33.21 3.18
C PRO A 665 -18.62 -32.52 3.80
N VAL A 666 -18.48 -31.37 4.49
CA VAL A 666 -19.65 -30.61 4.99
C VAL A 666 -20.06 -29.41 4.11
N SER A 667 -19.23 -29.04 3.13
CA SER A 667 -19.45 -27.88 2.26
C SER A 667 -20.62 -28.00 1.28
N GLY A 668 -21.09 -29.23 0.99
CA GLY A 668 -22.08 -29.46 -0.07
C GLY A 668 -22.76 -30.83 -0.03
N SER A 669 -23.01 -31.43 -1.19
CA SER A 669 -23.78 -32.68 -1.34
C SER A 669 -23.08 -33.78 -2.15
N GLY A 670 -21.81 -33.59 -2.54
CA GLY A 670 -20.98 -34.66 -3.11
C GLY A 670 -20.71 -35.81 -2.13
N THR A 671 -20.11 -36.90 -2.62
CA THR A 671 -19.76 -38.07 -1.80
C THR A 671 -18.34 -38.52 -2.13
N LEU A 672 -17.39 -38.30 -1.23
CA LEU A 672 -15.98 -38.66 -1.41
C LEU A 672 -15.76 -40.18 -1.56
N GLN A 673 -14.77 -40.58 -2.35
CA GLN A 673 -14.17 -41.94 -2.31
C GLN A 673 -12.92 -41.99 -1.41
N GLY A 674 -12.29 -40.86 -1.12
CA GLY A 674 -11.11 -40.73 -0.24
C GLY A 674 -9.85 -40.16 -0.91
N GLY A 675 -9.98 -39.59 -2.12
CA GLY A 675 -8.90 -38.93 -2.85
C GLY A 675 -8.78 -37.44 -2.51
N GLY A 676 -8.11 -36.69 -3.38
CA GLY A 676 -7.81 -35.27 -3.24
C GLY A 676 -8.42 -34.37 -4.32
N ALA A 677 -8.45 -33.08 -3.99
CA ALA A 677 -8.67 -31.94 -4.88
C ALA A 677 -7.35 -31.36 -5.42
N ALA A 678 -6.27 -31.48 -4.64
CA ALA A 678 -4.90 -31.26 -5.11
C ALA A 678 -4.03 -32.44 -4.69
N VAL A 679 -3.18 -32.91 -5.61
CA VAL A 679 -2.18 -33.94 -5.36
C VAL A 679 -0.81 -33.40 -5.74
N VAL A 680 0.14 -33.50 -4.80
CA VAL A 680 1.54 -33.14 -5.00
C VAL A 680 2.38 -34.39 -5.20
N THR A 681 3.44 -34.28 -5.98
CA THR A 681 4.44 -35.32 -6.20
C THR A 681 5.82 -34.74 -5.93
N VAL A 682 6.63 -35.45 -5.15
CA VAL A 682 8.06 -35.21 -4.99
C VAL A 682 8.75 -36.56 -5.18
N ASP A 683 9.49 -36.73 -6.25
CA ASP A 683 10.43 -37.86 -6.36
C ASP A 683 11.86 -37.41 -6.06
N LEU A 684 12.88 -38.05 -6.64
CA LEU A 684 14.28 -37.67 -6.41
C LEU A 684 14.75 -36.55 -7.33
N ASP A 685 14.02 -36.27 -8.40
CA ASP A 685 14.48 -35.46 -9.52
C ASP A 685 13.54 -34.28 -9.84
N HIS A 686 12.25 -34.31 -9.47
CA HIS A 686 11.30 -33.21 -9.74
C HIS A 686 10.14 -33.07 -8.73
N LYS A 687 9.44 -31.91 -8.76
CA LYS A 687 8.17 -31.63 -8.06
C LYS A 687 7.02 -31.41 -9.05
N ALA A 688 5.81 -31.86 -8.73
CA ALA A 688 4.61 -31.57 -9.53
C ALA A 688 3.36 -31.41 -8.66
N ALA A 689 2.47 -30.47 -9.00
CA ALA A 689 1.15 -30.30 -8.39
C ALA A 689 0.06 -30.46 -9.45
N VAL A 690 -0.95 -31.27 -9.15
CA VAL A 690 -2.13 -31.45 -10.01
C VAL A 690 -3.37 -31.00 -9.25
N LEU A 691 -3.89 -29.83 -9.64
CA LEU A 691 -5.16 -29.29 -9.15
C LEU A 691 -6.30 -29.82 -10.03
N SER A 692 -7.23 -30.57 -9.43
CA SER A 692 -8.37 -31.17 -10.13
C SER A 692 -9.54 -30.20 -10.37
N PHE A 693 -9.27 -28.90 -10.18
CA PHE A 693 -10.14 -27.74 -10.30
C PHE A 693 -9.35 -26.59 -10.99
N PRO A 694 -10.02 -25.60 -11.61
CA PRO A 694 -9.35 -24.42 -12.15
C PRO A 694 -9.04 -23.39 -11.05
N LEU A 695 -7.89 -22.71 -11.13
CA LEU A 695 -7.53 -21.61 -10.22
C LEU A 695 -8.58 -20.46 -10.27
N SER A 696 -9.10 -20.17 -11.47
CA SER A 696 -10.22 -19.22 -11.67
C SER A 696 -11.54 -19.64 -10.99
N GLY A 697 -11.63 -20.88 -10.49
CA GLY A 697 -12.75 -21.39 -9.72
C GLY A 697 -12.76 -20.93 -8.26
N LEU A 698 -11.60 -20.61 -7.67
CA LEU A 698 -11.47 -20.07 -6.31
C LEU A 698 -12.02 -18.63 -6.22
N ILE A 699 -12.39 -18.20 -5.01
CA ILE A 699 -12.55 -16.77 -4.70
C ILE A 699 -11.19 -16.03 -4.78
N ALA A 700 -11.18 -14.70 -4.72
CA ALA A 700 -10.00 -13.91 -5.12
C ALA A 700 -8.77 -14.12 -4.22
N GLY A 701 -8.89 -13.92 -2.90
CA GLY A 701 -7.77 -14.02 -1.95
C GLY A 701 -7.11 -15.41 -1.94
N ASP A 702 -7.92 -16.46 -1.91
CA ASP A 702 -7.53 -17.87 -1.95
C ASP A 702 -6.61 -18.24 -3.13
N ARG A 703 -6.67 -17.50 -4.25
CA ARG A 703 -5.77 -17.71 -5.39
C ARG A 703 -4.35 -17.26 -5.07
N ILE A 704 -4.21 -16.15 -4.36
CA ILE A 704 -2.93 -15.57 -3.97
C ILE A 704 -2.25 -16.51 -2.98
N GLU A 705 -2.96 -16.94 -1.93
CA GLU A 705 -2.42 -17.86 -0.92
C GLU A 705 -2.01 -19.22 -1.54
N LEU A 706 -2.87 -19.83 -2.36
CA LEU A 706 -2.54 -21.11 -2.99
C LEU A 706 -1.40 -20.98 -3.99
N LEU A 707 -1.33 -19.88 -4.76
CA LEU A 707 -0.30 -19.73 -5.78
C LEU A 707 1.06 -19.37 -5.19
N GLY A 708 1.12 -18.52 -4.15
CA GLY A 708 2.36 -18.24 -3.42
C GLY A 708 2.97 -19.52 -2.86
N ARG A 709 2.19 -20.28 -2.07
CA ARG A 709 2.61 -21.59 -1.52
C ARG A 709 3.06 -22.58 -2.61
N LEU A 710 2.46 -22.54 -3.81
CA LEU A 710 2.90 -23.38 -4.93
C LEU A 710 4.22 -22.91 -5.53
N VAL A 711 4.50 -21.60 -5.61
CA VAL A 711 5.78 -21.05 -6.05
C VAL A 711 6.88 -21.36 -5.04
N ASP A 712 6.66 -21.01 -3.76
CA ASP A 712 7.59 -21.24 -2.65
C ASP A 712 7.98 -22.73 -2.53
N TRP A 713 6.99 -23.61 -2.68
CA TRP A 713 7.22 -25.05 -2.67
C TRP A 713 7.94 -25.56 -3.92
N MET A 714 7.70 -25.00 -5.11
CA MET A 714 8.24 -25.53 -6.37
C MET A 714 9.63 -25.01 -6.72
N LEU A 715 9.88 -23.71 -6.62
CA LEU A 715 11.17 -23.14 -6.97
C LEU A 715 12.29 -23.65 -6.04
N PRO A 716 13.57 -23.47 -6.41
CA PRO A 716 14.65 -23.53 -5.44
C PRO A 716 14.40 -22.46 -4.37
N PRO A 717 14.70 -22.71 -3.08
CA PRO A 717 14.77 -21.62 -2.12
C PRO A 717 15.78 -20.60 -2.65
N ASN A 718 15.36 -19.34 -2.78
CA ASN A 718 16.19 -18.27 -3.35
C ASN A 718 17.58 -18.30 -2.68
N ASN A 719 18.64 -18.41 -3.48
CA ASN A 719 20.01 -18.56 -2.97
C ASN A 719 20.56 -17.20 -2.49
N CYS A 720 19.94 -16.68 -1.44
CA CYS A 720 20.42 -15.54 -0.68
C CYS A 720 21.85 -15.75 -0.20
N ALA A 721 22.61 -14.66 -0.15
CA ALA A 721 24.03 -14.71 0.22
C ALA A 721 24.28 -15.12 1.69
N ASP A 722 23.28 -14.91 2.55
CA ASP A 722 23.26 -15.35 3.95
C ASP A 722 21.82 -15.78 4.31
N PRO A 723 21.41 -17.03 3.98
CA PRO A 723 20.02 -17.48 4.15
C PRO A 723 19.78 -17.92 5.60
N PHE A 724 18.64 -17.53 6.17
CA PHE A 724 18.41 -17.58 7.62
C PHE A 724 17.04 -18.12 8.02
N VAL A 725 16.92 -18.55 9.27
CA VAL A 725 15.62 -18.78 9.93
C VAL A 725 15.37 -17.61 10.88
N ARG A 726 14.22 -16.96 10.76
CA ARG A 726 13.84 -15.79 11.56
C ARG A 726 13.73 -16.18 13.03
N GLY A 727 14.67 -15.67 13.85
CA GLY A 727 14.81 -16.04 15.25
C GLY A 727 15.90 -17.08 15.58
N ASP A 728 16.59 -17.68 14.61
CA ASP A 728 17.80 -18.50 14.82
C ASP A 728 19.04 -17.59 14.93
N THR A 729 18.99 -16.66 15.89
CA THR A 729 19.97 -15.56 16.04
C THR A 729 21.41 -16.04 16.20
N ASN A 730 21.62 -17.28 16.68
CA ASN A 730 22.94 -17.88 16.84
C ASN A 730 23.42 -18.72 15.64
N GLY A 731 22.61 -18.84 14.58
CA GLY A 731 22.96 -19.56 13.34
C GLY A 731 23.11 -21.07 13.52
N SER A 732 22.22 -21.68 14.32
CA SER A 732 22.27 -23.10 14.68
C SER A 732 21.43 -24.01 13.79
N GLY A 733 20.51 -23.41 13.01
CA GLY A 733 19.46 -24.09 12.24
C GLY A 733 18.28 -24.55 13.09
N SER A 734 18.05 -23.99 14.28
CA SER A 734 16.95 -24.37 15.18
C SER A 734 16.73 -23.34 16.29
N ILE A 735 15.57 -22.68 16.31
CA ILE A 735 15.22 -21.73 17.38
C ILE A 735 15.08 -22.45 18.73
N ASP A 736 15.94 -22.13 19.69
CA ASP A 736 15.74 -22.47 21.11
C ASP A 736 16.09 -21.32 22.07
N ILE A 737 16.12 -21.58 23.38
CA ILE A 737 16.46 -20.56 24.39
C ILE A 737 17.89 -19.99 24.23
N ALA A 738 18.77 -20.69 23.50
CA ALA A 738 20.09 -20.22 23.12
C ALA A 738 20.03 -18.94 22.27
N ASP A 739 19.04 -18.80 21.38
CA ASP A 739 18.87 -17.65 20.49
C ASP A 739 18.43 -16.40 21.25
N ALA A 740 17.44 -16.54 22.12
CA ALA A 740 17.05 -15.47 23.04
C ALA A 740 18.21 -15.05 23.96
N VAL A 741 19.09 -15.99 24.35
CA VAL A 741 20.29 -15.67 25.15
C VAL A 741 21.39 -15.02 24.30
N PHE A 742 21.61 -15.45 23.06
CA PHE A 742 22.60 -14.87 22.14
C PHE A 742 22.23 -13.42 21.80
N LEU A 743 20.97 -13.19 21.45
CA LEU A 743 20.43 -11.87 21.15
C LEU A 743 20.52 -10.93 22.36
N LEU A 744 20.19 -11.40 23.57
CA LEU A 744 20.37 -10.60 24.79
C LEU A 744 21.85 -10.34 25.14
N ASP A 745 22.78 -11.22 24.76
CA ASP A 745 24.23 -10.99 24.93
C ASP A 745 24.74 -9.93 23.94
N TYR A 746 24.27 -9.95 22.69
CA TYR A 746 24.47 -8.87 21.72
C TYR A 746 23.97 -7.52 22.27
N LEU A 747 22.67 -7.42 22.56
CA LEU A 747 21.99 -6.19 22.95
C LEU A 747 22.51 -5.58 24.27
N PHE A 748 22.85 -6.41 25.27
CA PHE A 748 23.11 -5.93 26.64
C PHE A 748 24.50 -6.26 27.21
N ALA A 749 25.29 -7.14 26.59
CA ALA A 749 26.62 -7.52 27.06
C ALA A 749 27.77 -7.20 26.08
N GLY A 750 27.46 -6.81 24.84
CA GLY A 750 28.46 -6.58 23.78
C GLY A 750 28.92 -7.86 23.10
N GLY A 751 27.98 -8.80 22.89
CA GLY A 751 28.14 -9.98 22.04
C GLY A 751 28.34 -9.64 20.56
N VAL A 752 28.20 -10.64 19.70
CA VAL A 752 28.30 -10.49 18.24
C VAL A 752 26.89 -10.33 17.67
N SER A 753 26.70 -9.44 16.68
CA SER A 753 25.41 -9.30 16.00
C SER A 753 25.02 -10.61 15.29
N PRO A 754 23.72 -10.93 15.18
CA PRO A 754 23.24 -12.00 14.30
C PRO A 754 23.69 -11.78 12.83
N SER A 755 23.79 -12.85 12.04
CA SER A 755 24.15 -12.79 10.62
C SER A 755 23.22 -13.70 9.81
N PRO A 756 22.39 -13.18 8.90
CA PRO A 756 22.12 -11.75 8.67
C PRO A 756 21.46 -11.11 9.90
N GLU A 757 21.44 -9.77 10.01
CA GLU A 757 20.84 -9.10 11.17
C GLU A 757 19.31 -9.35 11.26
N ALA A 758 18.66 -9.60 10.11
CA ALA A 758 17.27 -10.07 10.01
C ALA A 758 17.00 -11.40 10.75
N SER A 759 18.02 -12.22 11.02
CA SER A 759 17.86 -13.42 11.86
C SER A 759 17.62 -13.10 13.33
N GLY A 760 17.99 -11.90 13.76
CA GLY A 760 17.68 -11.33 15.05
C GLY A 760 16.32 -10.62 15.12
N ASP A 761 15.86 -10.03 14.01
CA ASP A 761 14.51 -9.47 13.81
C ASP A 761 13.47 -10.60 13.79
N ALA A 762 13.15 -11.11 14.98
CA ALA A 762 12.31 -12.28 15.18
C ALA A 762 10.82 -11.96 14.99
N ASN A 763 10.41 -10.71 15.24
CA ASN A 763 9.01 -10.29 15.08
C ASN A 763 8.68 -9.68 13.70
N ASN A 764 9.69 -9.38 12.86
CA ASN A 764 9.57 -8.72 11.56
C ASN A 764 9.04 -7.27 11.68
N ASP A 765 9.63 -6.47 12.58
CA ASP A 765 9.38 -5.01 12.68
C ASP A 765 10.49 -4.14 12.08
N ALA A 766 11.50 -4.77 11.44
CA ALA A 766 12.71 -4.15 10.91
C ALA A 766 13.60 -3.45 11.96
N GLY A 767 13.27 -3.59 13.24
CA GLY A 767 14.15 -3.37 14.37
C GLY A 767 15.09 -4.55 14.63
N LEU A 768 15.88 -4.41 15.68
CA LEU A 768 16.69 -5.49 16.26
C LEU A 768 16.88 -5.16 17.73
N ASP A 769 15.88 -5.46 18.57
CA ASP A 769 15.87 -5.05 19.98
C ASP A 769 15.34 -6.14 20.96
N ILE A 770 14.91 -5.71 22.14
CA ILE A 770 14.35 -6.60 23.15
C ILE A 770 12.95 -7.11 22.79
N SER A 771 12.23 -6.44 21.88
CA SER A 771 11.01 -6.92 21.22
C SER A 771 11.17 -8.37 20.74
N ASP A 772 12.22 -8.62 19.97
CA ASP A 772 12.61 -9.91 19.39
C ASP A 772 12.94 -10.97 20.44
N ALA A 773 13.74 -10.61 21.43
CA ALA A 773 14.10 -11.52 22.52
C ALA A 773 12.85 -11.91 23.34
N ILE A 774 11.87 -11.02 23.47
CA ILE A 774 10.57 -11.29 24.10
C ILE A 774 9.67 -12.11 23.17
N PHE A 775 9.66 -11.83 21.86
CA PHE A 775 8.91 -12.59 20.85
C PHE A 775 9.36 -14.06 20.84
N LEU A 776 10.68 -14.29 20.74
CA LEU A 776 11.31 -15.61 20.82
C LEU A 776 10.91 -16.37 22.09
N LEU A 777 10.98 -15.73 23.27
CA LEU A 777 10.62 -16.38 24.52
C LEU A 777 9.12 -16.66 24.62
N THR A 778 8.26 -15.81 24.05
CA THR A 778 6.80 -16.00 24.01
C THR A 778 6.40 -17.13 23.07
N PHE A 779 7.00 -17.19 21.89
CA PHE A 779 6.91 -18.29 20.93
C PHE A 779 7.35 -19.63 21.56
N LEU A 780 8.52 -19.66 22.20
CA LEU A 780 9.10 -20.87 22.81
C LEU A 780 8.35 -21.41 24.04
N PHE A 781 7.64 -20.56 24.80
CA PHE A 781 7.10 -20.94 26.12
C PHE A 781 5.60 -20.73 26.36
N ASP A 782 4.91 -19.83 25.66
CA ASP A 782 3.51 -19.48 25.97
C ASP A 782 2.55 -19.57 24.75
N SER A 783 2.97 -20.25 23.68
CA SER A 783 2.18 -20.46 22.45
C SER A 783 1.88 -19.17 21.68
N GLY A 784 2.84 -18.25 21.63
CA GLY A 784 2.79 -17.06 20.79
C GLY A 784 2.75 -17.38 19.29
N ALA A 785 2.64 -16.33 18.46
CA ALA A 785 2.81 -16.46 17.02
C ALA A 785 4.17 -17.09 16.68
N SER A 786 4.21 -17.89 15.61
CA SER A 786 5.48 -18.26 14.97
C SER A 786 6.14 -17.03 14.37
N PRO A 787 7.48 -17.00 14.25
CA PRO A 787 8.16 -15.99 13.44
C PRO A 787 7.57 -15.92 12.03
N ALA A 788 7.59 -14.72 11.44
CA ALA A 788 7.26 -14.53 10.03
C ALA A 788 8.28 -15.27 9.13
N ALA A 789 7.99 -15.33 7.82
CA ALA A 789 8.95 -15.85 6.87
C ALA A 789 10.29 -15.08 6.96
N PRO A 790 11.46 -15.75 6.84
CA PRO A 790 11.64 -17.19 6.67
C PRO A 790 11.59 -18.00 7.99
N TYR A 791 10.55 -18.82 8.17
CA TYR A 791 10.39 -19.79 9.25
C TYR A 791 9.33 -20.84 8.83
N PRO A 792 9.45 -22.14 9.19
CA PRO A 792 10.50 -22.78 9.99
C PRO A 792 11.77 -23.14 9.20
N ASP A 793 11.69 -23.17 7.88
CA ASP A 793 12.83 -23.41 6.99
C ASP A 793 13.56 -22.11 6.66
N ALA A 794 14.84 -22.22 6.29
CA ALA A 794 15.68 -21.06 6.02
C ALA A 794 15.37 -20.43 4.65
N GLY A 795 15.38 -19.10 4.59
CA GLY A 795 15.09 -18.31 3.39
C GLY A 795 15.81 -16.97 3.39
N CYS A 796 15.23 -15.98 2.72
CA CYS A 796 15.90 -14.73 2.37
C CYS A 796 15.68 -13.59 3.37
N PRO A 797 16.69 -12.71 3.58
CA PRO A 797 16.55 -11.36 4.15
C PRO A 797 15.35 -10.60 3.58
#